data_AF-A0A9N9Q661-F1
#
_entry.id   AF-A0A9N9Q661-F1
#
_cell.length_a   1.000
_cell.length_b   1.000
_cell.length_c   1.000
_cell.angle_alpha   90.00
_cell.angle_beta   90.00
_cell.angle_gamma   90.00
#
_symmetry.space_group_name_H-M   'P 1'
#
loop_
_entity.id
_entity.type
_entity.pdbx_description
1 polymer ?
#
loop_
_entity_poly.entity_id
_entity_poly.type
_entity_poly.pdbx_seq_one_letter_code
_entity_poly.pdbx_strand_id
1 'polypeptide(L)'
;MEKTEFQNREQIFESSAPAEHARDRGTPALVRFEIAPSFGGRLRSAPSLQHGKGRDQFLSGPWNCCNGIELAMTRLSIAARFTWRRKPRVLNPSSVWAKNVPCLANTTITSLQRRCFHHNVPSFAPEGQLEATKEMERPKFWEEYKGTYHVTPPDFPFENQIPLALLGQEITTVGHLSRLVQGGPELFFATISKGAGPESIQCVLRDLESNKKLHSIRFNSAISVTGTLQQRHLPKNRRLLDPVPVARKGYGFLNEVEIVVKNITCLNSFGEAIPSSINHVYPATARHLQIRFDQKLRDSLLFRSEVTKFARLELGDFHEIETPILFKSTPEGAREFLVPTRRPGFTYALPQSPQQYKQMLMASGINRYVQFARCFRDEDLRADRQPEFTQIDLEMAWTDGEGVMQRVERFIKSLYGRFAEPETILPPLSEDPFLRMTYDEAMSKHGSDKPDLRIPGLIHRVDHLVPAQLRSMITPLEDPIIEAYKINLDETPTPIKTFLKKFFASTERETFAKNPDGGPGIFVHDPSKVPLEGLQAFGFEGAEAIKQFYETLSLSPTTPSNPHAETPFGDGDLLLLQARPNLPHTGGSTALGNLRRAIYKAAIAAKLIYDNPIHQYLWVTDFPMFTPENSVDPGQEGSAGFSTTHHPFTAPKTAEDVDLLLTDPLKAKADHYDLVVNGVELGGGSKRIHNKEMQEFVMRDVLKMSPQRIQDFSHLLQALDAGCPPHAGLAIGLDRLIAVMRGVDSVRDVIAFPKNSKGNDLTVGSPRKVGGQELGRYGLCVAEGRRGKNVVVERVEREGEGDGHGDAEAMVERPLSEPEGLWR
;
A
#
# COMPACT_ATOMS: atom_id res chain seq x y z
N MET A 1 14.51 50.83 0.17
CA MET A 1 13.61 51.87 0.72
C MET A 1 12.44 51.99 -0.23
N GLU A 2 11.22 52.18 0.30
CA GLU A 2 9.97 52.61 -0.39
C GLU A 2 9.47 51.75 -1.59
N LYS A 3 8.18 51.45 -1.84
CA LYS A 3 6.83 52.03 -1.60
C LYS A 3 6.24 52.84 -2.77
N THR A 4 5.40 52.19 -3.58
CA THR A 4 4.15 52.62 -4.27
C THR A 4 3.67 51.41 -5.11
N GLU A 5 2.43 50.92 -5.20
CA GLU A 5 1.03 51.35 -4.95
C GLU A 5 0.27 51.83 -6.22
N PHE A 6 -1.07 51.61 -6.27
CA PHE A 6 -2.05 51.93 -7.35
C PHE A 6 -2.07 51.00 -8.61
N GLN A 7 -3.20 50.70 -9.29
CA GLN A 7 -4.63 50.65 -8.89
C GLN A 7 -5.50 49.86 -9.91
N ASN A 8 -6.80 49.68 -9.61
CA ASN A 8 -7.83 48.98 -10.41
C ASN A 8 -8.09 49.58 -11.82
N ARG A 9 -8.67 48.75 -12.70
CA ARG A 9 -9.79 49.16 -13.59
C ARG A 9 -10.68 47.99 -14.02
N GLU A 10 -11.99 48.19 -13.96
CA GLU A 10 -13.02 47.37 -14.63
C GLU A 10 -13.51 48.08 -15.92
N GLN A 11 -14.49 47.45 -16.58
CA GLN A 11 -15.72 48.05 -17.16
C GLN A 11 -15.93 48.18 -18.70
N ILE A 12 -17.12 47.67 -19.10
CA ILE A 12 -18.03 48.00 -20.24
C ILE A 12 -17.64 47.58 -21.68
N PHE A 13 -18.49 46.71 -22.29
CA PHE A 13 -19.32 46.88 -23.52
C PHE A 13 -19.75 45.46 -23.98
N GLU A 14 -20.99 44.98 -23.84
CA GLU A 14 -22.33 45.40 -24.33
C GLU A 14 -22.67 44.87 -25.75
N SER A 15 -23.96 44.81 -26.09
CA SER A 15 -24.56 43.88 -27.05
C SER A 15 -24.66 44.36 -28.51
N SER A 16 -24.73 43.41 -29.44
CA SER A 16 -25.59 43.56 -30.63
C SER A 16 -26.01 42.21 -31.23
N ALA A 17 -27.16 42.19 -31.90
CA ALA A 17 -27.67 41.10 -32.72
C ALA A 17 -28.16 41.68 -34.06
N PRO A 18 -28.36 40.83 -35.09
CA PRO A 18 -29.44 41.09 -36.03
C PRO A 18 -30.28 39.85 -36.36
N ALA A 19 -31.55 40.10 -36.68
CA ALA A 19 -32.43 39.19 -37.42
C ALA A 19 -32.40 39.59 -38.93
N GLU A 20 -33.15 39.07 -39.90
CA GLU A 20 -34.21 38.05 -39.97
C GLU A 20 -34.38 37.67 -41.46
N HIS A 21 -34.88 36.48 -41.83
CA HIS A 21 -35.88 36.28 -42.90
C HIS A 21 -36.26 34.80 -43.11
N ALA A 22 -37.42 34.55 -43.73
CA ALA A 22 -38.18 33.30 -43.58
C ALA A 22 -38.65 32.65 -44.89
N ARG A 23 -38.95 31.33 -44.81
CA ARG A 23 -39.82 30.44 -45.65
C ARG A 23 -39.57 28.98 -45.20
N ASP A 24 -40.48 28.00 -45.28
CA ASP A 24 -41.95 27.95 -45.42
C ASP A 24 -42.41 26.48 -45.14
N ARG A 25 -43.68 26.27 -44.72
CA ARG A 25 -44.46 24.98 -44.65
C ARG A 25 -44.07 23.87 -43.64
N GLY A 26 -45.12 23.31 -42.99
CA GLY A 26 -45.41 21.86 -43.15
C GLY A 26 -45.57 20.93 -41.94
N THR A 27 -46.68 21.01 -41.19
CA THR A 27 -47.29 19.82 -40.51
C THR A 27 -48.01 18.93 -41.55
N PRO A 28 -48.08 17.58 -41.40
CA PRO A 28 -48.87 16.84 -40.38
C PRO A 28 -48.08 15.70 -39.67
N ALA A 29 -48.36 15.20 -38.47
CA ALA A 29 -49.58 14.73 -37.76
C ALA A 29 -49.68 13.17 -37.68
N LEU A 30 -50.51 12.68 -36.75
CA LEU A 30 -50.65 11.28 -36.31
C LEU A 30 -50.97 10.25 -37.41
N VAL A 31 -50.71 8.96 -37.11
CA VAL A 31 -51.72 7.88 -37.24
C VAL A 31 -51.33 6.63 -36.42
N ARG A 32 -52.32 5.89 -35.88
CA ARG A 32 -52.18 4.55 -35.25
C ARG A 32 -52.16 3.47 -36.34
N PHE A 33 -51.77 2.22 -36.05
CA PHE A 33 -52.68 1.07 -36.21
C PHE A 33 -52.19 -0.19 -35.50
N GLU A 34 -53.14 -1.03 -35.09
CA GLU A 34 -52.95 -2.39 -34.59
C GLU A 34 -53.18 -3.42 -35.72
N ILE A 35 -53.07 -4.70 -35.36
CA ILE A 35 -53.67 -5.93 -35.97
C ILE A 35 -52.65 -6.91 -36.61
N ALA A 36 -52.84 -8.19 -36.27
CA ALA A 36 -52.08 -9.38 -36.69
C ALA A 36 -52.81 -10.04 -37.91
N PRO A 37 -52.85 -11.37 -38.19
CA PRO A 37 -52.11 -12.54 -37.66
C PRO A 37 -51.58 -13.51 -38.77
N SER A 38 -50.97 -14.66 -38.40
CA SER A 38 -51.37 -15.98 -38.94
C SER A 38 -50.65 -17.20 -38.31
N PHE A 39 -51.46 -18.25 -38.08
CA PHE A 39 -51.26 -19.73 -38.10
C PHE A 39 -49.85 -20.36 -38.23
N GLY A 40 -49.55 -21.53 -37.62
CA GLY A 40 -50.33 -22.47 -36.78
C GLY A 40 -49.61 -23.85 -36.70
N GLY A 41 -49.98 -24.87 -35.91
CA GLY A 41 -51.04 -25.07 -34.91
C GLY A 41 -51.18 -26.56 -34.49
N ARG A 42 -52.16 -26.92 -33.62
CA ARG A 42 -52.51 -28.29 -33.11
C ARG A 42 -51.47 -28.91 -32.14
N LEU A 43 -51.78 -29.80 -31.18
CA LEU A 43 -52.99 -30.35 -30.49
C LEU A 43 -52.44 -30.99 -29.16
N ARG A 44 -53.12 -31.13 -28.00
CA ARG A 44 -54.39 -31.84 -27.72
C ARG A 44 -54.81 -31.68 -26.22
N SER A 45 -56.12 -31.69 -25.95
CA SER A 45 -56.83 -32.14 -24.72
C SER A 45 -56.33 -31.81 -23.28
N ALA A 46 -57.11 -31.01 -22.55
CA ALA A 46 -57.41 -31.21 -21.11
C ALA A 46 -58.58 -32.23 -20.95
N PRO A 47 -59.10 -32.63 -19.75
CA PRO A 47 -59.62 -31.79 -18.64
C PRO A 47 -59.02 -32.19 -17.25
N SER A 48 -59.27 -31.54 -16.11
CA SER A 48 -60.58 -31.24 -15.47
C SER A 48 -60.58 -30.06 -14.49
N LEU A 49 -61.73 -29.37 -14.38
CA LEU A 49 -62.01 -28.33 -13.39
C LEU A 49 -62.75 -28.90 -12.17
N GLN A 50 -62.63 -28.24 -11.02
CA GLN A 50 -63.74 -27.52 -10.35
C GLN A 50 -63.15 -26.56 -9.29
N HIS A 51 -63.43 -25.25 -9.36
CA HIS A 51 -64.49 -24.53 -8.63
C HIS A 51 -64.31 -24.53 -7.09
N GLY A 52 -64.36 -23.39 -6.38
CA GLY A 52 -64.48 -21.98 -6.81
C GLY A 52 -65.24 -21.11 -5.80
N LYS A 53 -65.22 -19.78 -6.02
CA LYS A 53 -65.81 -18.68 -5.20
C LYS A 53 -65.00 -18.33 -3.94
N GLY A 54 -64.74 -17.05 -3.60
CA GLY A 54 -64.90 -15.80 -4.37
C GLY A 54 -65.27 -14.59 -3.50
N ARG A 55 -65.24 -13.38 -4.12
CA ARG A 55 -65.68 -12.07 -3.60
C ARG A 55 -64.81 -11.47 -2.48
N ASP A 56 -64.69 -10.14 -2.32
CA ASP A 56 -65.01 -8.99 -3.20
C ASP A 56 -64.18 -7.76 -2.75
N GLN A 57 -64.04 -6.76 -3.63
CA GLN A 57 -64.05 -5.28 -3.42
C GLN A 57 -63.59 -4.63 -2.09
N PHE A 58 -63.08 -3.39 -2.01
CA PHE A 58 -62.42 -2.39 -2.88
C PHE A 58 -62.21 -1.12 -1.97
N LEU A 59 -61.36 -0.14 -2.34
CA LEU A 59 -61.19 1.18 -1.65
C LEU A 59 -60.55 1.11 -0.23
N SER A 60 -59.84 2.12 0.31
CA SER A 60 -59.32 3.42 -0.19
C SER A 60 -58.09 3.85 0.62
N GLY A 61 -57.26 4.77 0.10
CA GLY A 61 -56.35 5.61 0.91
C GLY A 61 -57.07 6.83 1.52
N PRO A 62 -56.36 7.92 1.96
CA PRO A 62 -54.91 8.16 1.85
C PRO A 62 -54.22 8.93 3.04
N TRP A 63 -52.93 9.29 2.86
CA TRP A 63 -52.13 10.38 3.48
C TRP A 63 -52.00 10.57 5.03
N ASN A 64 -50.72 10.57 5.50
CA ASN A 64 -50.08 11.32 6.61
C ASN A 64 -50.83 11.50 7.98
N CYS A 65 -50.23 11.21 9.15
CA CYS A 65 -49.03 11.88 9.67
C CYS A 65 -48.43 11.25 10.95
N CYS A 66 -47.21 11.64 11.30
CA CYS A 66 -46.49 11.60 12.60
C CYS A 66 -46.94 10.68 13.76
N ASN A 67 -46.03 9.80 14.21
CA ASN A 67 -45.36 9.97 15.53
C ASN A 67 -44.10 9.09 15.65
N GLY A 68 -43.19 9.44 16.56
CA GLY A 68 -41.86 8.81 16.70
C GLY A 68 -41.80 7.65 17.71
N ILE A 69 -40.65 6.97 17.73
CA ILE A 69 -40.30 5.92 18.71
C ILE A 69 -38.88 6.19 19.23
N GLU A 70 -38.70 6.15 20.55
CA GLU A 70 -37.40 6.27 21.22
C GLU A 70 -36.61 4.96 21.14
N LEU A 71 -35.29 5.06 20.94
CA LEU A 71 -34.41 3.90 20.85
C LEU A 71 -33.75 3.59 22.22
N ALA A 72 -34.56 3.16 23.18
CA ALA A 72 -34.09 2.69 24.47
C ALA A 72 -33.52 1.25 24.36
N MET A 73 -32.21 1.09 24.58
CA MET A 73 -31.60 -0.23 24.72
C MET A 73 -31.96 -0.83 26.10
N THR A 74 -32.49 -2.06 26.15
CA THR A 74 -32.58 -2.84 27.40
C THR A 74 -32.45 -4.34 27.13
N ARG A 75 -31.79 -5.05 28.05
CA ARG A 75 -31.53 -6.50 27.98
C ARG A 75 -32.75 -7.32 28.40
N LEU A 76 -33.02 -8.43 27.69
CA LEU A 76 -33.63 -9.70 28.18
C LEU A 76 -33.39 -10.72 27.04
N SER A 77 -32.84 -11.93 27.15
CA SER A 77 -32.78 -12.95 28.21
C SER A 77 -34.13 -13.62 28.54
N ILE A 78 -34.60 -14.51 27.66
CA ILE A 78 -35.69 -15.48 27.92
C ILE A 78 -35.20 -16.88 27.54
N ALA A 79 -35.62 -17.89 28.31
CA ALA A 79 -35.27 -19.30 28.10
C ALA A 79 -36.49 -20.13 27.64
N ALA A 80 -36.24 -21.20 26.90
CA ALA A 80 -37.24 -22.22 26.56
C ALA A 80 -36.80 -23.60 27.08
N ARG A 81 -37.75 -24.37 27.60
CA ARG A 81 -37.55 -25.76 28.05
C ARG A 81 -38.17 -26.73 27.04
N PHE A 82 -37.55 -27.88 26.84
CA PHE A 82 -38.28 -29.15 26.71
C PHE A 82 -37.53 -30.27 27.43
N THR A 83 -38.17 -31.41 27.65
CA THR A 83 -37.70 -32.47 28.57
C THR A 83 -37.82 -33.85 27.92
N TRP A 84 -37.11 -34.86 28.45
CA TRP A 84 -37.70 -36.19 28.71
C TRP A 84 -36.86 -37.00 29.74
N ARG A 85 -37.32 -38.19 30.12
CA ARG A 85 -36.86 -38.95 31.32
C ARG A 85 -36.18 -40.30 30.98
N ARG A 86 -35.22 -40.74 31.83
CA ARG A 86 -35.26 -42.01 32.60
C ARG A 86 -34.08 -42.14 33.59
N LYS A 87 -34.12 -43.14 34.49
CA LYS A 87 -33.18 -43.39 35.63
C LYS A 87 -32.26 -44.60 35.40
N PRO A 88 -31.07 -44.68 36.05
CA PRO A 88 -30.15 -45.83 36.00
C PRO A 88 -30.28 -46.83 37.19
N ARG A 89 -29.93 -48.11 36.96
CA ARG A 89 -29.57 -49.20 37.92
C ARG A 89 -29.39 -50.53 37.13
N VAL A 90 -28.49 -51.48 37.44
CA VAL A 90 -27.31 -51.52 38.36
C VAL A 90 -26.02 -51.82 37.55
N LEU A 91 -25.05 -52.74 37.76
CA LEU A 91 -24.68 -53.83 38.71
C LEU A 91 -23.17 -53.76 39.08
N ASN A 92 -22.82 -54.39 40.21
CA ASN A 92 -21.46 -54.74 40.71
C ASN A 92 -21.49 -56.29 40.99
N PRO A 93 -20.47 -57.03 41.52
CA PRO A 93 -19.28 -56.65 42.32
C PRO A 93 -17.96 -57.23 41.69
N SER A 94 -16.87 -57.70 42.33
CA SER A 94 -16.54 -58.06 43.73
C SER A 94 -15.02 -58.29 43.95
N SER A 95 -14.61 -58.36 45.23
CA SER A 95 -13.32 -58.91 45.74
C SER A 95 -12.08 -58.02 45.51
N VAL A 96 -10.93 -58.20 46.19
CA VAL A 96 -10.48 -59.27 47.12
C VAL A 96 -10.26 -58.75 48.57
N TRP A 97 -10.02 -59.68 49.48
CA TRP A 97 -9.70 -59.57 50.92
C TRP A 97 -8.34 -58.90 51.20
N ALA A 98 -8.00 -58.32 52.38
CA ALA A 98 -8.71 -57.84 53.60
C ALA A 98 -7.69 -56.97 54.44
N LYS A 99 -7.68 -56.73 55.78
CA LYS A 99 -8.42 -57.16 57.00
C LYS A 99 -8.10 -56.20 58.21
N ASN A 100 -8.73 -56.42 59.38
CA ASN A 100 -8.33 -56.05 60.77
C ASN A 100 -8.06 -54.56 61.22
N VAL A 101 -9.10 -53.87 61.74
CA VAL A 101 -9.36 -53.42 63.17
C VAL A 101 -8.19 -52.87 64.05
N PRO A 102 -8.37 -51.88 64.99
CA PRO A 102 -9.50 -50.98 65.41
C PRO A 102 -9.22 -49.47 65.09
N CYS A 103 -10.05 -48.42 65.24
CA CYS A 103 -11.21 -47.98 66.05
C CYS A 103 -10.94 -47.06 67.29
N LEU A 104 -11.54 -45.85 67.24
CA LEU A 104 -11.91 -44.87 68.31
C LEU A 104 -10.93 -43.80 68.85
N ALA A 105 -11.42 -42.54 68.81
CA ALA A 105 -11.41 -41.48 69.86
C ALA A 105 -10.78 -40.08 69.54
N ASN A 106 -11.66 -39.07 69.54
CA ASN A 106 -11.51 -37.65 69.94
C ASN A 106 -10.78 -36.55 69.11
N THR A 107 -11.45 -35.38 69.15
CA THR A 107 -10.95 -33.98 69.18
C THR A 107 -10.43 -33.23 67.93
N THR A 108 -11.40 -32.55 67.26
CA THR A 108 -11.41 -31.09 66.92
C THR A 108 -10.58 -30.45 65.79
N ILE A 109 -11.10 -29.29 65.33
CA ILE A 109 -10.45 -28.13 64.65
C ILE A 109 -10.36 -28.12 63.09
N THR A 110 -11.38 -27.44 62.52
CA THR A 110 -11.40 -26.50 61.37
C THR A 110 -10.97 -26.86 59.93
N SER A 111 -11.85 -26.45 58.99
CA SER A 111 -11.57 -25.95 57.63
C SER A 111 -10.81 -26.83 56.62
N LEU A 112 -11.59 -27.47 55.73
CA LEU A 112 -11.11 -28.02 54.45
C LEU A 112 -10.73 -26.91 53.45
N GLN A 113 -9.44 -26.75 53.15
CA GLN A 113 -9.00 -26.06 51.94
C GLN A 113 -9.15 -26.97 50.70
N ARG A 114 -9.60 -26.39 49.58
CA ARG A 114 -9.47 -27.02 48.25
C ARG A 114 -8.03 -26.83 47.77
N ARG A 115 -7.39 -27.89 47.25
CA ARG A 115 -6.04 -27.79 46.66
C ARG A 115 -6.11 -27.10 45.30
N CYS A 116 -5.43 -25.96 45.16
CA CYS A 116 -5.17 -25.31 43.88
C CYS A 116 -3.71 -25.54 43.47
N PHE A 117 -3.47 -25.94 42.21
CA PHE A 117 -2.16 -26.34 41.70
C PHE A 117 -1.25 -25.14 41.29
N HIS A 118 -0.98 -24.22 42.22
CA HIS A 118 0.00 -23.13 42.02
C HIS A 118 0.73 -22.77 43.33
N HIS A 119 1.58 -23.67 43.83
CA HIS A 119 2.48 -23.42 44.98
C HIS A 119 3.92 -23.89 44.67
N ASN A 120 4.54 -23.31 43.64
CA ASN A 120 5.99 -23.14 43.65
C ASN A 120 6.31 -21.94 44.57
N VAL A 121 6.32 -22.18 45.88
CA VAL A 121 6.81 -21.21 46.85
C VAL A 121 8.33 -21.16 46.72
N PRO A 122 8.96 -20.00 46.43
CA PRO A 122 10.41 -19.89 46.48
C PRO A 122 10.89 -20.21 47.90
N SER A 123 11.86 -21.10 48.03
CA SER A 123 12.51 -21.38 49.31
C SER A 123 13.30 -20.16 49.76
N PHE A 124 12.70 -19.34 50.63
CA PHE A 124 13.40 -18.23 51.27
C PHE A 124 14.60 -18.79 52.07
N ALA A 125 15.76 -18.15 51.90
CA ALA A 125 16.92 -18.43 52.73
C ALA A 125 16.62 -18.09 54.21
N PRO A 126 17.22 -18.81 55.17
CA PRO A 126 17.02 -18.53 56.59
C PRO A 126 17.47 -17.12 56.96
N GLU A 127 16.79 -16.54 57.96
CA GLU A 127 16.77 -15.15 58.41
C GLU A 127 18.11 -14.38 58.37
N GLY A 128 18.53 -13.96 57.17
CA GLY A 128 19.31 -12.75 57.01
C GLY A 128 18.44 -11.56 57.43
N GLN A 129 19.00 -10.64 58.21
CA GLN A 129 18.29 -9.46 58.68
C GLN A 129 17.69 -8.71 57.47
N LEU A 130 16.36 -8.52 57.46
CA LEU A 130 15.75 -7.56 56.55
C LEU A 130 16.29 -6.18 56.95
N GLU A 131 17.15 -5.59 56.11
CA GLU A 131 17.43 -4.16 56.18
C GLU A 131 16.09 -3.43 56.19
N ALA A 132 15.92 -2.51 57.16
CA ALA A 132 14.68 -1.76 57.32
C ALA A 132 14.31 -1.13 55.97
N THR A 133 13.15 -1.50 55.43
CA THR A 133 12.71 -1.07 54.10
C THR A 133 12.69 0.44 54.06
N LYS A 134 13.70 1.04 53.39
CA LYS A 134 13.77 2.50 53.22
C LYS A 134 12.43 2.96 52.65
N GLU A 135 11.74 3.83 53.38
CA GLU A 135 10.53 4.46 52.86
C GLU A 135 10.91 5.19 51.58
N MET A 136 10.45 4.66 50.45
CA MET A 136 10.80 5.21 49.15
C MET A 136 10.06 6.55 49.03
N GLU A 137 10.80 7.65 49.11
CA GLU A 137 10.26 9.01 49.00
C GLU A 137 9.32 9.08 47.79
N ARG A 138 8.06 9.48 48.02
CA ARG A 138 7.06 9.46 46.95
C ARG A 138 7.43 10.50 45.89
N PRO A 139 7.84 10.09 44.67
CA PRO A 139 8.23 11.03 43.64
C PRO A 139 7.00 11.79 43.13
N LYS A 140 7.16 13.02 42.66
CA LYS A 140 6.01 13.88 42.26
C LYS A 140 5.05 13.20 41.29
N PHE A 141 5.57 12.42 40.33
CA PHE A 141 4.76 11.68 39.36
C PHE A 141 3.78 10.67 40.01
N TRP A 142 4.02 10.22 41.25
CA TRP A 142 3.22 9.20 41.93
C TRP A 142 1.83 9.70 42.31
N GLU A 143 1.74 10.88 42.92
CA GLU A 143 0.45 11.48 43.28
C GLU A 143 -0.21 12.15 42.05
N GLU A 144 0.58 12.63 41.06
CA GLU A 144 0.05 13.01 39.73
C GLU A 144 -0.65 11.81 39.06
N TYR A 145 0.00 10.66 38.95
CA TYR A 145 -0.56 9.45 38.30
C TYR A 145 -1.77 8.88 39.05
N LYS A 146 -1.79 8.92 40.38
CA LYS A 146 -2.99 8.56 41.16
C LYS A 146 -4.19 9.46 40.83
N GLY A 147 -3.95 10.76 40.64
CA GLY A 147 -4.98 11.73 40.23
C GLY A 147 -5.62 11.43 38.87
N THR A 148 -5.04 10.51 38.09
CA THR A 148 -5.49 10.15 36.74
C THR A 148 -5.97 8.70 36.63
N TYR A 149 -6.09 8.01 37.78
CA TYR A 149 -6.68 6.67 37.84
C TYR A 149 -8.23 6.67 37.72
N HIS A 150 -8.87 7.82 38.02
CA HIS A 150 -10.32 8.02 37.95
C HIS A 150 -10.67 9.24 37.08
N VAL A 151 -10.31 9.18 35.79
CA VAL A 151 -10.72 10.19 34.81
C VAL A 151 -12.15 9.89 34.34
N THR A 152 -13.06 10.84 34.55
CA THR A 152 -14.41 10.81 33.96
C THR A 152 -14.30 10.75 32.43
N PRO A 153 -14.98 9.81 31.74
CA PRO A 153 -15.05 9.81 30.29
C PRO A 153 -15.62 11.14 29.75
N PRO A 154 -15.25 11.59 28.54
CA PRO A 154 -15.84 12.77 27.94
C PRO A 154 -17.30 12.50 27.53
N ASP A 155 -18.20 13.46 27.78
CA ASP A 155 -19.65 13.33 27.49
C ASP A 155 -19.99 13.31 25.99
N PHE A 156 -19.02 13.64 25.14
CA PHE A 156 -19.13 13.60 23.68
C PHE A 156 -17.80 13.13 23.06
N PRO A 157 -17.82 12.44 21.91
CA PRO A 157 -16.61 12.14 21.17
C PRO A 157 -15.97 13.45 20.68
N PHE A 158 -14.68 13.63 20.94
CA PHE A 158 -13.93 14.81 20.48
C PHE A 158 -13.72 14.72 18.95
N GLU A 159 -14.76 15.14 18.23
CA GLU A 159 -14.93 15.32 16.77
C GLU A 159 -15.24 16.81 16.49
N ASN A 160 -15.19 17.27 15.23
CA ASN A 160 -15.46 18.67 14.89
C ASN A 160 -16.89 19.16 15.20
N GLN A 161 -17.83 18.26 15.52
CA GLN A 161 -19.22 18.57 15.83
C GLN A 161 -19.63 18.07 17.22
N ILE A 162 -20.46 18.85 17.93
CA ILE A 162 -20.94 18.59 19.29
C ILE A 162 -22.48 18.63 19.33
N PRO A 163 -23.17 17.76 20.09
CA PRO A 163 -24.62 17.81 20.22
C PRO A 163 -25.08 19.11 20.90
N LEU A 164 -25.98 19.87 20.25
CA LEU A 164 -26.50 21.13 20.81
C LEU A 164 -27.34 20.92 22.08
N ALA A 165 -27.83 19.70 22.31
CA ALA A 165 -28.51 19.32 23.54
C ALA A 165 -27.64 19.49 24.81
N LEU A 166 -26.30 19.50 24.68
CA LEU A 166 -25.37 19.72 25.79
C LEU A 166 -25.21 21.19 26.18
N LEU A 167 -25.78 22.15 25.43
CA LEU A 167 -25.69 23.57 25.76
C LEU A 167 -26.32 23.87 27.13
N GLY A 168 -25.60 24.63 27.96
CA GLY A 168 -25.99 24.94 29.34
C GLY A 168 -25.73 23.81 30.35
N GLN A 169 -25.42 22.58 29.90
CA GLN A 169 -25.08 21.48 30.79
C GLN A 169 -23.64 21.60 31.31
N GLU A 170 -23.36 20.95 32.44
CA GLU A 170 -21.99 20.64 32.84
C GLU A 170 -21.51 19.41 32.08
N ILE A 171 -20.32 19.50 31.50
CA ILE A 171 -19.69 18.45 30.70
C ILE A 171 -18.21 18.30 31.09
N THR A 172 -17.67 17.11 30.89
CA THR A 172 -16.23 16.81 30.87
C THR A 172 -15.77 16.62 29.43
N THR A 173 -14.59 17.15 29.11
CA THR A 173 -13.89 16.88 27.84
C THR A 173 -12.42 16.60 28.10
N VAL A 174 -11.77 15.87 27.18
CA VAL A 174 -10.36 15.46 27.30
C VAL A 174 -9.59 15.76 26.01
N GLY A 175 -8.33 16.15 26.15
CA GLY A 175 -7.46 16.46 25.01
C GLY A 175 -6.11 16.99 25.48
N HIS A 176 -5.48 17.85 24.68
CA HIS A 176 -4.18 18.45 25.04
C HIS A 176 -4.26 19.98 25.07
N LEU A 177 -3.56 20.60 26.02
CA LEU A 177 -3.45 22.06 26.10
C LEU A 177 -2.59 22.59 24.95
N SER A 178 -3.21 23.24 23.96
CA SER A 178 -2.53 23.69 22.73
C SER A 178 -2.25 25.19 22.70
N ARG A 179 -3.06 26.01 23.39
CA ARG A 179 -2.88 27.47 23.45
C ARG A 179 -3.40 28.03 24.78
N LEU A 180 -2.80 29.14 25.20
CA LEU A 180 -3.23 29.97 26.33
C LEU A 180 -3.08 31.45 25.95
N VAL A 181 -4.09 32.27 26.25
CA VAL A 181 -4.12 33.72 26.00
C VAL A 181 -4.79 34.43 27.16
N GLN A 182 -4.18 35.50 27.66
CA GLN A 182 -4.84 36.41 28.61
C GLN A 182 -5.70 37.42 27.84
N GLY A 183 -7.00 37.49 28.16
CA GLY A 183 -7.96 38.41 27.55
C GLY A 183 -8.30 39.63 28.42
N GLY A 184 -7.87 39.65 29.68
CA GLY A 184 -8.05 40.74 30.63
C GLY A 184 -7.38 40.42 31.98
N PRO A 185 -7.57 41.24 33.02
CA PRO A 185 -6.94 41.01 34.33
C PRO A 185 -7.28 39.64 34.94
N GLU A 186 -8.54 39.21 34.81
CA GLU A 186 -9.08 37.97 35.39
C GLU A 186 -9.70 37.03 34.35
N LEU A 187 -9.54 37.34 33.05
CA LEU A 187 -10.14 36.59 31.95
C LEU A 187 -9.05 35.90 31.12
N PHE A 188 -9.11 34.57 31.05
CA PHE A 188 -8.11 33.76 30.35
C PHE A 188 -8.78 32.75 29.42
N PHE A 189 -8.18 32.56 28.24
CA PHE A 189 -8.65 31.65 27.21
C PHE A 189 -7.62 30.54 27.00
N ALA A 190 -8.01 29.31 27.33
CA ALA A 190 -7.26 28.11 26.94
C ALA A 190 -7.86 27.51 25.67
N THR A 191 -7.07 26.72 24.95
CA THR A 191 -7.55 25.88 23.84
C THR A 191 -7.13 24.45 24.08
N ILE A 192 -8.09 23.53 23.96
CA ILE A 192 -7.86 22.09 24.00
C ILE A 192 -7.94 21.57 22.56
N SER A 193 -6.99 20.74 22.12
CA SER A 193 -7.06 20.04 20.82
C SER A 193 -6.66 18.58 20.90
N LYS A 194 -7.03 17.80 19.88
CA LYS A 194 -6.73 16.37 19.77
C LYS A 194 -5.44 16.08 18.97
N GLY A 195 -4.43 16.94 19.14
CA GLY A 195 -3.23 16.99 18.29
C GLY A 195 -3.22 18.24 17.43
N ALA A 196 -2.61 18.18 16.25
CA ALA A 196 -2.56 19.29 15.29
C ALA A 196 -3.71 19.31 14.26
N GLY A 197 -4.83 18.62 14.55
CA GLY A 197 -6.04 18.70 13.74
C GLY A 197 -6.86 19.96 14.02
N PRO A 198 -7.87 20.28 13.17
CA PRO A 198 -8.77 21.41 13.39
C PRO A 198 -9.64 21.24 14.66
N GLU A 199 -9.80 20.00 15.14
CA GLU A 199 -10.60 19.66 16.32
C GLU A 199 -10.05 20.38 17.55
N SER A 200 -10.69 21.50 17.91
CA SER A 200 -10.30 22.32 19.05
C SER A 200 -11.50 23.06 19.63
N ILE A 201 -11.51 23.18 20.96
CA ILE A 201 -12.55 23.89 21.72
C ILE A 201 -11.91 24.96 22.60
N GLN A 202 -12.57 26.12 22.70
CA GLN A 202 -12.16 27.20 23.58
C GLN A 202 -12.65 26.93 25.01
N CYS A 203 -11.77 27.14 25.99
CA CYS A 203 -12.10 27.09 27.40
C CYS A 203 -11.90 28.48 28.02
N VAL A 204 -12.90 28.98 28.73
CA VAL A 204 -12.90 30.29 29.38
C VAL A 204 -12.73 30.11 30.88
N LEU A 205 -11.67 30.70 31.42
CA LEU A 205 -11.40 30.78 32.85
C LEU A 205 -11.69 32.22 33.32
N ARG A 206 -12.30 32.35 34.49
CA ARG A 206 -12.69 33.65 35.09
C ARG A 206 -12.17 33.83 36.51
N ASP A 207 -11.24 32.97 36.92
CA ASP A 207 -10.72 32.86 38.27
C ASP A 207 -9.20 32.69 38.27
N LEU A 208 -8.55 33.28 39.28
CA LEU A 208 -7.09 33.31 39.39
C LEU A 208 -6.48 31.96 39.81
N GLU A 209 -7.26 31.03 40.37
CA GLU A 209 -6.76 29.74 40.84
C GLU A 209 -6.65 28.72 39.71
N SER A 210 -7.73 28.50 38.96
CA SER A 210 -7.72 27.68 37.74
C SER A 210 -6.73 28.23 36.72
N ASN A 211 -6.57 29.56 36.64
CA ASN A 211 -5.56 30.16 35.79
C ASN A 211 -4.12 29.80 36.23
N LYS A 212 -3.79 29.90 37.52
CA LYS A 212 -2.48 29.43 38.05
C LYS A 212 -2.26 27.95 37.76
N LYS A 213 -3.29 27.12 37.97
CA LYS A 213 -3.28 25.68 37.70
C LYS A 213 -3.06 25.36 36.23
N LEU A 214 -3.60 26.17 35.31
CA LEU A 214 -3.44 25.97 33.87
C LEU A 214 -2.12 26.55 33.33
N HIS A 215 -1.60 27.63 33.91
CA HIS A 215 -0.25 28.15 33.62
C HIS A 215 0.88 27.21 34.08
N SER A 216 0.66 26.39 35.12
CA SER A 216 1.64 25.38 35.53
C SER A 216 1.61 24.11 34.65
N ILE A 217 0.54 23.90 33.87
CA ILE A 217 0.45 22.82 32.89
C ILE A 217 1.16 23.25 31.61
N ARG A 218 2.21 22.52 31.23
CA ARG A 218 2.94 22.79 29.99
C ARG A 218 2.06 22.55 28.75
N PHE A 219 2.23 23.35 27.70
CA PHE A 219 1.66 23.04 26.39
C PHE A 219 1.97 21.60 25.96
N ASN A 220 1.04 21.01 25.22
CA ASN A 220 1.01 19.61 24.79
C ASN A 220 0.80 18.56 25.88
N SER A 221 0.67 18.94 27.16
CA SER A 221 0.24 18.03 28.23
C SER A 221 -1.20 17.55 27.98
N ALA A 222 -1.49 16.30 28.32
CA ALA A 222 -2.86 15.79 28.29
C ALA A 222 -3.64 16.34 29.49
N ILE A 223 -4.89 16.74 29.27
CA ILE A 223 -5.76 17.36 30.28
C ILE A 223 -7.19 16.84 30.18
N SER A 224 -7.87 16.79 31.33
CA SER A 224 -9.32 16.71 31.46
C SER A 224 -9.83 18.05 31.97
N VAL A 225 -10.93 18.53 31.40
CA VAL A 225 -11.57 19.79 31.78
C VAL A 225 -13.06 19.57 31.94
N THR A 226 -13.58 19.95 33.10
CA THR A 226 -15.01 19.92 33.42
C THR A 226 -15.51 21.35 33.57
N GLY A 227 -16.67 21.65 33.00
CA GLY A 227 -17.22 23.00 32.99
C GLY A 227 -18.58 23.07 32.28
N THR A 228 -19.19 24.25 32.25
CA THR A 228 -20.48 24.44 31.59
C THR A 228 -20.31 24.83 30.12
N LEU A 229 -20.91 24.07 29.21
CA LEU A 229 -20.88 24.36 27.76
C LEU A 229 -21.77 25.56 27.43
N GLN A 230 -21.26 26.53 26.67
CA GLN A 230 -21.99 27.73 26.26
C GLN A 230 -21.74 28.04 24.78
N GLN A 231 -22.65 28.79 24.17
CA GLN A 231 -22.46 29.28 22.81
C GLN A 231 -21.46 30.45 22.82
N ARG A 232 -20.46 30.38 21.93
CA ARG A 232 -19.34 31.32 21.89
C ARG A 232 -19.75 32.63 21.24
N HIS A 233 -19.47 33.76 21.88
CA HIS A 233 -19.70 35.07 21.29
C HIS A 233 -18.68 35.37 20.18
N LEU A 234 -19.09 35.19 18.92
CA LEU A 234 -18.28 35.50 17.74
C LEU A 234 -18.03 37.02 17.60
N PRO A 235 -16.83 37.46 17.14
CA PRO A 235 -16.58 38.86 16.84
C PRO A 235 -17.46 39.39 15.71
N LYS A 236 -18.08 40.57 15.91
CA LYS A 236 -19.07 41.19 14.99
C LYS A 236 -18.59 41.44 13.55
N ASN A 237 -17.28 41.36 13.27
CA ASN A 237 -16.67 41.67 11.98
C ASN A 237 -16.19 40.44 11.18
N ARG A 238 -16.55 39.21 11.56
CA ARG A 238 -16.16 38.03 10.78
C ARG A 238 -17.01 37.90 9.51
N ARG A 239 -16.51 38.40 8.36
CA ARG A 239 -17.05 38.03 7.05
C ARG A 239 -16.93 36.52 6.87
N LEU A 240 -18.05 35.85 6.58
CA LEU A 240 -18.07 34.46 6.15
C LEU A 240 -17.69 34.41 4.66
N LEU A 241 -16.39 34.26 4.41
CA LEU A 241 -15.82 34.02 3.09
C LEU A 241 -15.30 32.58 3.06
N ASP A 242 -16.23 31.63 3.04
CA ASP A 242 -16.09 30.21 2.73
C ASP A 242 -17.50 29.59 2.74
N PRO A 243 -17.77 28.51 1.98
CA PRO A 243 -19.02 27.76 2.11
C PRO A 243 -19.10 27.13 3.51
N VAL A 244 -20.09 27.54 4.31
CA VAL A 244 -20.25 27.04 5.69
C VAL A 244 -20.61 25.55 5.66
N PRO A 245 -19.79 24.65 6.23
CA PRO A 245 -20.11 23.22 6.26
C PRO A 245 -21.40 22.99 7.06
N VAL A 246 -22.29 22.14 6.55
CA VAL A 246 -23.58 21.89 7.20
C VAL A 246 -23.40 20.89 8.36
N ALA A 247 -23.68 21.33 9.59
CA ALA A 247 -23.64 20.45 10.75
C ALA A 247 -24.73 19.36 10.67
N ARG A 248 -24.48 18.19 11.29
CA ARG A 248 -25.51 17.15 11.46
C ARG A 248 -26.72 17.74 12.20
N LYS A 249 -27.95 17.36 11.83
CA LYS A 249 -29.17 17.89 12.46
C LYS A 249 -29.14 17.66 13.98
N GLY A 250 -29.14 18.75 14.75
CA GLY A 250 -29.01 18.73 16.22
C GLY A 250 -27.58 18.90 16.76
N TYR A 251 -26.60 19.12 15.90
CA TYR A 251 -25.20 19.40 16.24
C TYR A 251 -24.80 20.81 15.81
N GLY A 252 -23.78 21.36 16.47
CA GLY A 252 -23.03 22.55 16.04
C GLY A 252 -21.53 22.26 16.01
N PHE A 253 -20.70 23.22 15.62
CA PHE A 253 -19.24 23.02 15.52
C PHE A 253 -18.50 23.39 16.81
N LEU A 254 -17.37 22.71 17.10
CA LEU A 254 -16.55 23.00 18.29
C LEU A 254 -16.06 24.46 18.38
N ASN A 255 -15.94 25.14 17.24
CA ASN A 255 -15.48 26.53 17.18
C ASN A 255 -16.60 27.57 17.44
N GLU A 256 -17.87 27.15 17.48
CA GLU A 256 -19.07 27.94 17.80
C GLU A 256 -19.46 27.87 19.29
N VAL A 257 -18.79 27.02 20.06
CA VAL A 257 -19.02 26.81 21.49
C VAL A 257 -17.75 27.07 22.31
N GLU A 258 -17.94 27.23 23.61
CA GLU A 258 -16.86 27.30 24.58
C GLU A 258 -17.27 26.69 25.93
N ILE A 259 -16.30 26.21 26.70
CA ILE A 259 -16.52 25.66 28.04
C ILE A 259 -16.12 26.71 29.07
N VAL A 260 -17.07 27.16 29.88
CA VAL A 260 -16.78 27.94 31.09
C VAL A 260 -16.28 26.96 32.16
N VAL A 261 -14.98 27.04 32.44
CA VAL A 261 -14.26 26.04 33.25
C VAL A 261 -14.72 26.04 34.71
N LYS A 262 -14.85 24.84 35.29
CA LYS A 262 -15.06 24.59 36.73
C LYS A 262 -13.91 23.80 37.36
N ASN A 263 -13.30 22.87 36.62
CA ASN A 263 -12.11 22.13 37.04
C ASN A 263 -11.23 21.77 35.83
N ILE A 264 -9.92 21.72 36.06
CA ILE A 264 -8.89 21.22 35.13
C ILE A 264 -8.04 20.21 35.88
N THR A 265 -7.77 19.05 35.28
CA THR A 265 -6.86 18.03 35.80
C THR A 265 -5.79 17.74 34.74
N CYS A 266 -4.51 17.84 35.10
CA CYS A 266 -3.44 17.34 34.24
C CYS A 266 -3.48 15.81 34.23
N LEU A 267 -3.58 15.22 33.04
CA LEU A 267 -3.61 13.75 32.85
C LEU A 267 -2.22 13.17 32.60
N ASN A 268 -1.36 13.92 31.90
CA ASN A 268 0.05 13.60 31.75
C ASN A 268 0.82 14.85 31.28
N SER A 269 1.85 15.23 32.03
CA SER A 269 2.67 16.41 31.78
C SER A 269 3.63 16.18 30.60
N PHE A 270 3.73 17.14 29.66
CA PHE A 270 4.59 17.00 28.48
C PHE A 270 6.07 17.15 28.85
N GLY A 271 6.80 16.03 28.92
CA GLY A 271 8.15 15.92 29.50
C GLY A 271 9.14 16.99 29.02
N GLU A 272 9.80 17.65 29.96
CA GLU A 272 10.54 18.90 29.78
C GLU A 272 11.53 18.88 28.61
N ALA A 273 12.31 17.80 28.47
CA ALA A 273 13.31 17.61 27.42
C ALA A 273 12.73 17.52 25.98
N ILE A 274 11.42 17.31 25.82
CA ILE A 274 10.77 17.25 24.51
C ILE A 274 10.54 18.69 23.99
N PRO A 275 11.00 19.07 22.78
CA PRO A 275 10.70 20.36 22.18
C PRO A 275 9.18 20.56 22.03
N SER A 276 8.67 21.74 22.39
CA SER A 276 7.23 22.02 22.42
C SER A 276 6.81 23.21 21.54
N SER A 277 7.67 23.66 20.62
CA SER A 277 7.36 24.76 19.70
C SER A 277 6.53 24.28 18.50
N ILE A 278 5.60 25.12 18.04
CA ILE A 278 4.61 24.77 17.01
C ILE A 278 5.23 24.45 15.64
N ASN A 279 6.44 24.96 15.35
CA ASN A 279 7.19 24.71 14.12
C ASN A 279 8.23 23.58 14.26
N HIS A 280 8.22 22.79 15.34
CA HIS A 280 9.22 21.73 15.52
C HIS A 280 8.91 20.50 14.66
N VAL A 281 9.77 20.25 13.67
CA VAL A 281 9.75 19.01 12.88
C VAL A 281 10.42 17.90 13.68
N TYR A 282 9.61 16.99 14.22
CA TYR A 282 10.11 15.85 15.00
C TYR A 282 10.88 14.86 14.13
N PRO A 283 12.00 14.29 14.62
CA PRO A 283 12.77 13.27 13.90
C PRO A 283 11.99 11.96 13.78
N ALA A 284 12.40 11.09 12.84
CA ALA A 284 11.79 9.77 12.63
C ALA A 284 11.88 8.84 13.86
N THR A 285 12.84 9.07 14.77
CA THR A 285 12.92 8.39 16.08
C THR A 285 11.73 8.74 16.99
N ALA A 286 11.11 9.90 16.80
CA ALA A 286 9.94 10.37 17.51
C ALA A 286 8.67 10.25 16.65
N ARG A 287 8.52 9.13 15.90
CA ARG A 287 7.39 8.90 14.97
C ARG A 287 6.00 9.09 15.59
N HIS A 288 5.84 8.78 16.88
CA HIS A 288 4.60 9.03 17.62
C HIS A 288 4.28 10.53 17.80
N LEU A 289 5.30 11.40 17.86
CA LEU A 289 5.13 12.86 17.84
C LEU A 289 4.92 13.38 16.41
N GLN A 290 5.59 12.79 15.40
CA GLN A 290 5.27 13.09 14.00
C GLN A 290 3.77 12.85 13.71
N ILE A 291 3.22 11.67 14.04
CA ILE A 291 1.80 11.35 13.85
C ILE A 291 0.86 12.28 14.64
N ARG A 292 1.33 12.88 15.73
CA ARG A 292 0.56 13.83 16.55
C ARG A 292 0.60 15.26 15.98
N PHE A 293 1.72 15.72 15.44
CA PHE A 293 1.93 17.12 15.06
C PHE A 293 1.93 17.38 13.54
N ASP A 294 2.21 16.36 12.72
CA ASP A 294 2.01 16.42 11.27
C ASP A 294 0.57 16.01 10.92
N GLN A 295 -0.20 16.96 10.39
CA GLN A 295 -1.56 16.74 9.91
C GLN A 295 -1.60 15.87 8.64
N LYS A 296 -0.69 16.07 7.68
CA LYS A 296 -0.67 15.32 6.41
C LYS A 296 -0.39 13.84 6.64
N LEU A 297 0.53 13.53 7.56
CA LEU A 297 0.84 12.17 7.97
C LEU A 297 -0.37 11.51 8.66
N ARG A 298 -0.98 12.19 9.65
CA ARG A 298 -2.18 11.67 10.32
C ARG A 298 -3.31 11.41 9.34
N ASP A 299 -3.61 12.36 8.46
CA ASP A 299 -4.71 12.24 7.49
C ASP A 299 -4.46 11.09 6.52
N SER A 300 -3.21 10.86 6.12
CA SER A 300 -2.85 9.72 5.26
C SER A 300 -3.03 8.36 5.96
N LEU A 301 -2.81 8.29 7.28
CA LEU A 301 -3.10 7.10 8.09
C LEU A 301 -4.60 6.89 8.36
N LEU A 302 -5.38 7.97 8.51
CA LEU A 302 -6.83 7.91 8.65
C LEU A 302 -7.51 7.52 7.34
N PHE A 303 -7.15 8.17 6.24
CA PHE A 303 -7.60 7.87 4.88
C PHE A 303 -7.28 6.41 4.49
N ARG A 304 -6.09 5.90 4.85
CA ARG A 304 -5.78 4.47 4.74
C ARG A 304 -6.82 3.59 5.43
N SER A 305 -7.21 3.93 6.66
CA SER A 305 -8.22 3.17 7.42
C SER A 305 -9.58 3.20 6.73
N GLU A 306 -9.96 4.33 6.15
CA GLU A 306 -11.24 4.51 5.44
C GLU A 306 -11.26 3.76 4.10
N VAL A 307 -10.22 3.90 3.27
CA VAL A 307 -10.04 3.11 2.05
C VAL A 307 -10.03 1.61 2.35
N THR A 308 -9.35 1.16 3.40
CA THR A 308 -9.31 -0.27 3.77
C THR A 308 -10.68 -0.79 4.24
N LYS A 309 -11.49 0.04 4.91
CA LYS A 309 -12.88 -0.32 5.28
C LYS A 309 -13.79 -0.40 4.05
N PHE A 310 -13.69 0.58 3.17
CA PHE A 310 -14.48 0.60 1.93
C PHE A 310 -14.10 -0.54 1.00
N ALA A 311 -12.80 -0.86 0.86
CA ALA A 311 -12.33 -1.96 0.05
C ALA A 311 -12.90 -3.32 0.48
N ARG A 312 -13.06 -3.56 1.80
CA ARG A 312 -13.77 -4.75 2.31
C ARG A 312 -15.26 -4.78 1.97
N LEU A 313 -15.91 -3.61 1.89
CA LEU A 313 -17.32 -3.50 1.54
C LEU A 313 -17.54 -3.72 0.03
N GLU A 314 -16.72 -3.08 -0.81
CA GLU A 314 -16.74 -3.21 -2.28
C GLU A 314 -16.36 -4.64 -2.72
N LEU A 315 -15.46 -5.32 -2.01
CA LEU A 315 -15.10 -6.73 -2.27
C LEU A 315 -15.96 -7.73 -1.47
N GLY A 316 -17.17 -7.34 -1.05
CA GLY A 316 -18.09 -8.19 -0.29
C GLY A 316 -18.62 -9.43 -1.03
N ASP A 317 -18.33 -9.58 -2.32
CA ASP A 317 -18.55 -10.80 -3.10
C ASP A 317 -17.39 -11.82 -3.02
N PHE A 318 -16.32 -11.50 -2.28
CA PHE A 318 -15.20 -12.39 -1.98
C PHE A 318 -15.20 -12.85 -0.51
N HIS A 319 -14.56 -13.98 -0.25
CA HIS A 319 -14.32 -14.46 1.11
C HIS A 319 -12.97 -13.94 1.62
N GLU A 320 -12.98 -13.12 2.67
CA GLU A 320 -11.75 -12.75 3.38
C GLU A 320 -11.24 -13.94 4.20
N ILE A 321 -10.08 -14.48 3.84
CA ILE A 321 -9.49 -15.67 4.47
C ILE A 321 -8.02 -15.41 4.79
N GLU A 322 -7.64 -15.62 6.05
CA GLU A 322 -6.25 -15.49 6.51
C GLU A 322 -5.40 -16.71 6.10
N THR A 323 -4.18 -16.47 5.62
CA THR A 323 -3.21 -17.54 5.27
C THR A 323 -2.00 -17.56 6.21
N PRO A 324 -1.41 -18.73 6.53
CA PRO A 324 -0.27 -18.82 7.46
C PRO A 324 0.94 -17.94 7.11
N ILE A 325 1.40 -17.14 8.09
CA ILE A 325 2.60 -16.28 7.99
C ILE A 325 3.90 -17.05 8.28
N LEU A 326 3.85 -18.14 9.04
CA LEU A 326 4.98 -19.05 9.23
C LEU A 326 4.87 -20.19 8.23
N PHE A 327 5.53 -20.03 7.08
CA PHE A 327 5.51 -21.01 5.99
C PHE A 327 6.83 -21.77 5.89
N LYS A 328 6.93 -22.73 4.96
CA LYS A 328 8.23 -23.29 4.57
C LYS A 328 8.96 -22.34 3.61
N SER A 329 10.27 -22.50 3.49
CA SER A 329 11.05 -21.75 2.51
C SER A 329 10.74 -22.24 1.09
N THR A 330 10.27 -21.34 0.24
CA THR A 330 10.04 -21.57 -1.19
C THR A 330 10.26 -20.26 -1.94
N PRO A 331 11.52 -19.81 -2.14
CA PRO A 331 11.79 -18.54 -2.80
C PRO A 331 11.07 -18.40 -4.14
N GLU A 332 10.26 -17.34 -4.31
CA GLU A 332 9.45 -17.12 -5.52
C GLU A 332 10.04 -16.04 -6.44
N GLY A 333 11.25 -15.57 -6.14
CA GLY A 333 12.00 -14.58 -6.92
C GLY A 333 12.90 -13.73 -6.03
N ALA A 334 12.35 -13.21 -4.92
CA ALA A 334 13.12 -12.46 -3.92
C ALA A 334 13.74 -13.38 -2.85
N ARG A 335 14.60 -12.80 -1.99
CA ARG A 335 15.06 -13.44 -0.75
C ARG A 335 13.96 -13.44 0.32
N GLU A 336 13.86 -14.53 1.07
CA GLU A 336 12.91 -14.70 2.16
C GLU A 336 13.51 -14.32 3.53
N PHE A 337 12.68 -13.79 4.43
CA PHE A 337 13.05 -13.66 5.84
C PHE A 337 12.84 -15.00 6.56
N LEU A 338 13.92 -15.56 7.12
CA LEU A 338 13.87 -16.81 7.89
C LEU A 338 13.54 -16.57 9.37
N VAL A 339 12.66 -17.41 9.92
CA VAL A 339 12.31 -17.44 11.35
C VAL A 339 12.79 -18.78 11.94
N PRO A 340 13.83 -18.78 12.79
CA PRO A 340 14.38 -20.03 13.33
C PRO A 340 13.44 -20.67 14.35
N THR A 341 13.34 -22.00 14.33
CA THR A 341 12.53 -22.76 15.30
C THR A 341 13.39 -23.25 16.47
N ARG A 342 12.73 -23.71 17.54
CA ARG A 342 13.43 -24.37 18.67
C ARG A 342 13.92 -25.79 18.35
N ARG A 343 13.65 -26.30 17.14
CA ARG A 343 14.20 -27.55 16.62
C ARG A 343 15.47 -27.19 15.83
N PRO A 344 16.69 -27.54 16.31
CA PRO A 344 17.91 -27.17 15.62
C PRO A 344 17.91 -27.61 14.15
N GLY A 345 18.36 -26.74 13.26
CA GLY A 345 18.38 -26.98 11.81
C GLY A 345 17.04 -26.76 11.09
N PHE A 346 15.96 -26.36 11.77
CA PHE A 346 14.66 -26.08 11.15
C PHE A 346 14.27 -24.60 11.28
N THR A 347 13.88 -24.01 10.16
CA THR A 347 13.38 -22.63 10.00
C THR A 347 11.98 -22.64 9.38
N TYR A 348 11.22 -21.56 9.62
CA TYR A 348 10.15 -21.12 8.74
C TYR A 348 10.67 -20.00 7.82
N ALA A 349 9.96 -19.71 6.74
CA ALA A 349 10.08 -18.47 5.98
C ALA A 349 8.83 -17.61 6.16
N LEU A 350 8.99 -16.29 6.07
CA LEU A 350 7.88 -15.34 5.93
C LEU A 350 7.50 -15.21 4.45
N PRO A 351 6.21 -15.27 4.08
CA PRO A 351 5.77 -15.35 2.69
C PRO A 351 6.00 -14.06 1.91
N GLN A 352 6.46 -14.21 0.66
CA GLN A 352 6.61 -13.11 -0.31
C GLN A 352 5.25 -12.62 -0.84
N SER A 353 4.25 -13.51 -0.81
CA SER A 353 2.81 -13.26 -0.96
C SER A 353 2.03 -14.55 -0.58
N PRO A 354 0.69 -14.54 -0.50
CA PRO A 354 -0.11 -15.77 -0.28
C PRO A 354 -0.20 -16.72 -1.50
N GLN A 355 0.64 -16.56 -2.53
CA GLN A 355 0.47 -17.14 -3.88
C GLN A 355 0.19 -18.64 -3.92
N GLN A 356 0.84 -19.46 -3.10
CA GLN A 356 0.56 -20.90 -3.08
C GLN A 356 -0.76 -21.23 -2.39
N TYR A 357 -1.06 -20.61 -1.25
CA TYR A 357 -2.28 -20.86 -0.50
C TYR A 357 -3.54 -20.44 -1.24
N LYS A 358 -3.52 -19.31 -1.96
CA LYS A 358 -4.71 -18.86 -2.71
C LYS A 358 -5.06 -19.78 -3.88
N GLN A 359 -4.05 -20.35 -4.56
CA GLN A 359 -4.26 -21.41 -5.57
C GLN A 359 -4.84 -22.68 -4.93
N MET A 360 -4.33 -23.10 -3.76
CA MET A 360 -4.91 -24.22 -3.01
C MET A 360 -6.36 -23.95 -2.55
N LEU A 361 -6.74 -22.70 -2.26
CA LEU A 361 -8.12 -22.33 -1.94
C LEU A 361 -9.04 -22.45 -3.18
N MET A 362 -8.55 -22.11 -4.39
CA MET A 362 -9.31 -22.34 -5.64
C MET A 362 -9.54 -23.84 -5.86
N ALA A 363 -8.50 -24.66 -5.70
CA ALA A 363 -8.59 -26.12 -5.75
C ALA A 363 -9.53 -26.70 -4.66
N SER A 364 -9.62 -26.04 -3.50
CA SER A 364 -10.53 -26.42 -2.40
C SER A 364 -11.99 -25.98 -2.61
N GLY A 365 -12.33 -25.39 -3.77
CA GLY A 365 -13.69 -24.94 -4.11
C GLY A 365 -14.07 -23.56 -3.56
N ILE A 366 -13.13 -22.78 -2.99
CA ILE A 366 -13.36 -21.39 -2.62
C ILE A 366 -13.24 -20.54 -3.88
N ASN A 367 -14.34 -20.33 -4.61
CA ASN A 367 -14.30 -19.71 -5.94
C ASN A 367 -13.88 -18.22 -5.96
N ARG A 368 -13.90 -17.53 -4.82
CA ARG A 368 -13.54 -16.11 -4.68
C ARG A 368 -12.85 -15.85 -3.33
N TYR A 369 -11.55 -15.59 -3.37
CA TYR A 369 -10.73 -15.32 -2.18
C TYR A 369 -10.18 -13.88 -2.22
N VAL A 370 -10.14 -13.23 -1.06
CA VAL A 370 -9.42 -11.98 -0.83
C VAL A 370 -8.66 -12.05 0.49
N GLN A 371 -7.54 -11.34 0.61
CA GLN A 371 -6.88 -11.10 1.89
C GLN A 371 -6.16 -9.74 1.88
N PHE A 372 -6.27 -9.01 2.98
CA PHE A 372 -5.46 -7.81 3.24
C PHE A 372 -4.08 -8.22 3.80
N ALA A 373 -3.37 -9.04 3.02
CA ALA A 373 -2.21 -9.82 3.42
C ALA A 373 -0.98 -8.96 3.78
N ARG A 374 -0.16 -9.50 4.69
CA ARG A 374 1.15 -8.97 5.05
C ARG A 374 2.23 -9.82 4.38
N CYS A 375 3.01 -9.18 3.53
CA CYS A 375 3.99 -9.80 2.65
C CYS A 375 5.39 -9.32 3.00
N PHE A 376 6.40 -10.17 2.83
CA PHE A 376 7.75 -9.95 3.34
C PHE A 376 8.80 -10.29 2.29
N ARG A 377 9.75 -9.38 2.03
CA ARG A 377 10.83 -9.59 1.04
C ARG A 377 12.12 -8.93 1.50
N ASP A 378 13.21 -9.69 1.54
CA ASP A 378 14.53 -9.19 1.92
C ASP A 378 15.27 -8.59 0.69
N GLU A 379 14.65 -7.58 0.08
CA GLU A 379 15.17 -6.84 -1.08
C GLU A 379 15.78 -5.49 -0.67
N ASP A 380 16.63 -4.92 -1.55
CA ASP A 380 17.17 -3.57 -1.35
C ASP A 380 16.08 -2.49 -1.30
N LEU A 381 16.19 -1.62 -0.29
CA LEU A 381 15.10 -0.75 0.15
C LEU A 381 15.13 0.63 -0.52
N ARG A 382 14.11 0.86 -1.33
CA ARG A 382 13.86 2.10 -2.09
C ARG A 382 12.79 2.98 -1.42
N ALA A 383 12.40 4.09 -2.05
CA ALA A 383 11.34 4.98 -1.55
C ALA A 383 9.92 4.38 -1.68
N ASP A 384 9.74 3.48 -2.65
CA ASP A 384 8.53 2.71 -2.97
C ASP A 384 8.44 1.36 -2.25
N ARG A 385 9.46 1.00 -1.45
CA ARG A 385 9.65 -0.35 -0.89
C ARG A 385 9.85 -0.36 0.62
N GLN A 386 9.35 -1.43 1.25
CA GLN A 386 9.51 -1.76 2.66
C GLN A 386 9.76 -3.27 2.78
N PRO A 387 10.51 -3.75 3.78
CA PRO A 387 10.77 -5.19 3.93
C PRO A 387 9.50 -5.97 4.32
N GLU A 388 8.50 -5.25 4.84
CA GLU A 388 7.16 -5.75 5.15
C GLU A 388 6.12 -4.80 4.52
N PHE A 389 5.31 -5.28 3.58
CA PHE A 389 4.32 -4.47 2.86
C PHE A 389 2.95 -5.16 2.81
N THR A 390 1.91 -4.40 2.51
CA THR A 390 0.51 -4.84 2.57
C THR A 390 -0.04 -4.97 1.17
N GLN A 391 -0.66 -6.11 0.86
CA GLN A 391 -1.38 -6.32 -0.39
C GLN A 391 -2.90 -6.43 -0.13
N ILE A 392 -3.70 -6.00 -1.10
CA ILE A 392 -5.04 -6.55 -1.33
C ILE A 392 -4.82 -7.67 -2.34
N ASP A 393 -4.66 -8.87 -1.83
CA ASP A 393 -4.39 -10.07 -2.61
C ASP A 393 -5.72 -10.76 -2.92
N LEU A 394 -6.01 -11.02 -4.20
CA LEU A 394 -7.27 -11.64 -4.63
C LEU A 394 -7.02 -12.75 -5.67
N GLU A 395 -7.92 -13.73 -5.67
CA GLU A 395 -7.90 -14.87 -6.58
C GLU A 395 -9.34 -15.35 -6.85
N MET A 396 -9.60 -15.76 -8.09
CA MET A 396 -10.91 -16.13 -8.60
C MET A 396 -10.82 -17.42 -9.42
N ALA A 397 -11.72 -18.36 -9.17
CA ALA A 397 -11.90 -19.55 -9.99
C ALA A 397 -12.89 -19.30 -11.14
N TRP A 398 -12.76 -20.11 -12.20
CA TRP A 398 -13.60 -20.07 -13.40
C TRP A 398 -13.50 -18.74 -14.17
N THR A 399 -12.30 -18.15 -14.19
CA THR A 399 -11.97 -16.92 -14.94
C THR A 399 -10.57 -16.99 -15.54
N ASP A 400 -10.35 -16.15 -16.54
CA ASP A 400 -9.05 -15.78 -17.11
C ASP A 400 -8.59 -14.41 -16.56
N GLY A 401 -7.49 -13.88 -17.12
CA GLY A 401 -7.00 -12.54 -16.80
C GLY A 401 -7.98 -11.41 -17.15
N GLU A 402 -8.81 -11.58 -18.18
CA GLU A 402 -9.80 -10.56 -18.59
C GLU A 402 -10.84 -10.32 -17.49
N GLY A 403 -11.43 -11.39 -16.95
CA GLY A 403 -12.39 -11.29 -15.85
C GLY A 403 -11.79 -10.69 -14.57
N VAL A 404 -10.49 -10.91 -14.31
CA VAL A 404 -9.76 -10.30 -13.20
C VAL A 404 -9.52 -8.81 -13.46
N MET A 405 -9.03 -8.42 -14.63
CA MET A 405 -8.82 -7.01 -15.01
C MET A 405 -10.12 -6.21 -14.90
N GLN A 406 -11.24 -6.75 -15.41
CA GLN A 406 -12.56 -6.10 -15.29
C GLN A 406 -13.03 -5.95 -13.82
N ARG A 407 -12.79 -6.95 -12.96
CA ARG A 407 -13.19 -6.85 -11.53
C ARG A 407 -12.33 -5.84 -10.77
N VAL A 408 -11.04 -5.79 -11.07
CA VAL A 408 -10.09 -4.83 -10.48
C VAL A 408 -10.34 -3.41 -10.97
N GLU A 409 -10.61 -3.20 -12.26
CA GLU A 409 -10.96 -1.89 -12.80
C GLU A 409 -12.21 -1.33 -12.10
N ARG A 410 -13.27 -2.14 -11.98
CA ARG A 410 -14.49 -1.74 -11.25
C ARG A 410 -14.22 -1.40 -9.78
N PHE A 411 -13.36 -2.17 -9.11
CA PHE A 411 -12.94 -1.90 -7.74
C PHE A 411 -12.21 -0.55 -7.60
N ILE A 412 -11.28 -0.24 -8.51
CA ILE A 412 -10.55 1.04 -8.52
C ILE A 412 -11.49 2.20 -8.88
N LYS A 413 -12.38 2.04 -9.86
CA LYS A 413 -13.39 3.06 -10.21
C LYS A 413 -14.35 3.33 -9.04
N SER A 414 -14.83 2.29 -8.35
CA SER A 414 -15.66 2.42 -7.14
C SER A 414 -14.92 3.14 -6.00
N LEU A 415 -13.63 2.82 -5.79
CA LEU A 415 -12.76 3.54 -4.85
C LEU A 415 -12.62 5.03 -5.20
N TYR A 416 -12.36 5.38 -6.45
CA TYR A 416 -12.24 6.78 -6.85
C TYR A 416 -13.59 7.49 -6.80
N GLY A 417 -14.69 6.89 -7.27
CA GLY A 417 -16.05 7.43 -7.11
C GLY A 417 -16.50 7.60 -5.66
N ARG A 418 -15.80 6.98 -4.69
CA ARG A 418 -16.03 7.16 -3.25
C ARG A 418 -15.15 8.23 -2.58
N PHE A 419 -13.92 8.43 -3.06
CA PHE A 419 -12.88 9.20 -2.36
C PHE A 419 -12.26 10.35 -3.18
N ALA A 420 -12.49 10.41 -4.48
CA ALA A 420 -12.15 11.56 -5.30
C ALA A 420 -13.14 12.69 -5.04
N GLU A 421 -12.61 13.89 -4.81
CA GLU A 421 -13.39 15.09 -4.51
C GLU A 421 -13.06 16.16 -5.57
N PRO A 422 -14.06 16.86 -6.15
CA PRO A 422 -13.83 17.98 -7.06
C PRO A 422 -12.86 19.01 -6.49
N GLU A 423 -12.09 19.66 -7.36
CA GLU A 423 -11.05 20.64 -7.01
C GLU A 423 -9.90 20.14 -6.10
N THR A 424 -9.80 18.84 -5.79
CA THR A 424 -8.73 18.28 -4.94
C THR A 424 -7.59 17.58 -5.71
N ILE A 425 -6.58 17.14 -4.96
CA ILE A 425 -5.42 16.35 -5.45
C ILE A 425 -5.84 14.99 -6.04
N LEU A 426 -7.03 14.49 -5.70
CA LEU A 426 -7.54 13.20 -6.17
C LEU A 426 -8.71 13.43 -7.14
N PRO A 427 -8.45 13.60 -8.46
CA PRO A 427 -9.50 13.76 -9.45
C PRO A 427 -10.26 12.43 -9.68
N PRO A 428 -11.54 12.49 -10.09
CA PRO A 428 -12.28 11.30 -10.50
C PRO A 428 -11.64 10.67 -11.76
N LEU A 429 -11.82 9.36 -11.92
CA LEU A 429 -11.43 8.65 -13.14
C LEU A 429 -12.50 8.79 -14.22
N SER A 430 -12.14 8.54 -15.48
CA SER A 430 -13.16 8.37 -16.52
C SER A 430 -13.93 7.05 -16.30
N GLU A 431 -15.17 7.03 -16.77
CA GLU A 431 -15.97 5.81 -16.91
C GLU A 431 -15.43 4.90 -18.03
N ASP A 432 -14.67 5.45 -18.98
CA ASP A 432 -14.01 4.71 -20.06
C ASP A 432 -13.13 3.57 -19.51
N PRO A 433 -13.06 2.41 -20.18
CA PRO A 433 -12.15 1.32 -19.79
C PRO A 433 -10.71 1.82 -19.63
N PHE A 434 -9.96 1.24 -18.69
CA PHE A 434 -8.54 1.59 -18.55
C PHE A 434 -7.80 1.24 -19.83
N LEU A 435 -6.86 2.11 -20.22
CA LEU A 435 -6.05 1.90 -21.42
C LEU A 435 -5.33 0.56 -21.33
N ARG A 436 -5.01 -0.02 -22.50
CA ARG A 436 -4.29 -1.30 -22.58
C ARG A 436 -3.11 -1.16 -23.52
N MET A 437 -2.01 -1.81 -23.17
CA MET A 437 -0.75 -1.78 -23.90
C MET A 437 -0.04 -3.12 -23.70
N THR A 438 0.60 -3.63 -24.74
CA THR A 438 1.48 -4.79 -24.60
C THR A 438 2.82 -4.39 -23.98
N TYR A 439 3.52 -5.33 -23.35
CA TYR A 439 4.88 -5.13 -22.83
C TYR A 439 5.83 -4.59 -23.93
N ASP A 440 5.71 -5.12 -25.15
CA ASP A 440 6.53 -4.71 -26.30
C ASP A 440 6.31 -3.24 -26.68
N GLU A 441 5.04 -2.78 -26.68
CA GLU A 441 4.68 -1.38 -26.90
C GLU A 441 5.16 -0.49 -25.74
N ALA A 442 4.93 -0.89 -24.49
CA ALA A 442 5.34 -0.12 -23.31
C ALA A 442 6.85 0.12 -23.28
N MET A 443 7.64 -0.93 -23.54
CA MET A 443 9.09 -0.85 -23.63
C MET A 443 9.56 -0.08 -24.88
N SER A 444 8.96 -0.30 -26.05
CA SER A 444 9.39 0.38 -27.29
C SER A 444 8.97 1.85 -27.39
N LYS A 445 7.87 2.26 -26.73
CA LYS A 445 7.31 3.63 -26.84
C LYS A 445 7.53 4.49 -25.61
N HIS A 446 7.75 3.91 -24.43
CA HIS A 446 7.99 4.67 -23.20
C HIS A 446 9.26 4.24 -22.45
N GLY A 447 9.86 3.10 -22.83
CA GLY A 447 11.08 2.59 -22.22
C GLY A 447 10.87 1.99 -20.83
N SER A 448 9.66 1.55 -20.49
CA SER A 448 9.38 0.89 -19.21
C SER A 448 8.12 0.04 -19.24
N ASP A 449 8.13 -1.06 -18.48
CA ASP A 449 6.97 -1.91 -18.16
C ASP A 449 5.87 -1.18 -17.36
N LYS A 450 6.24 -0.08 -16.70
CA LYS A 450 5.37 0.79 -15.92
C LYS A 450 5.49 2.24 -16.43
N PRO A 451 4.92 2.55 -17.62
CA PRO A 451 5.05 3.87 -18.22
C PRO A 451 4.27 4.93 -17.41
N ASP A 452 4.80 6.15 -17.39
CA ASP A 452 4.05 7.34 -16.99
C ASP A 452 3.54 8.02 -18.27
N LEU A 453 2.24 7.84 -18.54
CA LEU A 453 1.55 8.36 -19.72
C LEU A 453 1.36 9.89 -19.68
N ARG A 454 1.62 10.52 -18.53
CA ARG A 454 1.61 11.99 -18.40
C ARG A 454 2.85 12.64 -19.01
N ILE A 455 3.92 11.86 -19.21
CA ILE A 455 5.15 12.33 -19.84
C ILE A 455 4.88 12.43 -21.36
N PRO A 456 5.03 13.62 -21.97
CA PRO A 456 4.73 13.84 -23.38
C PRO A 456 5.75 13.17 -24.31
N GLY A 457 5.38 13.01 -25.59
CA GLY A 457 6.21 12.42 -26.65
C GLY A 457 6.52 10.92 -26.44
N LEU A 458 6.98 10.25 -27.49
CA LEU A 458 7.26 8.81 -27.50
C LEU A 458 8.73 8.51 -27.83
N ILE A 459 9.13 7.26 -27.55
CA ILE A 459 10.39 6.69 -28.02
C ILE A 459 10.21 6.13 -29.44
N HIS A 460 11.19 6.39 -30.31
CA HIS A 460 11.23 5.89 -31.68
C HIS A 460 12.63 5.37 -32.03
N ARG A 461 12.71 4.30 -32.84
CA ARG A 461 14.00 3.86 -33.41
C ARG A 461 14.43 4.77 -34.55
N VAL A 462 15.66 5.26 -34.49
CA VAL A 462 16.26 6.23 -35.44
C VAL A 462 17.65 5.82 -35.91
N ASP A 463 18.08 4.58 -35.64
CA ASP A 463 19.32 3.98 -36.11
C ASP A 463 19.66 4.31 -37.58
N HIS A 464 18.70 4.12 -38.49
CA HIS A 464 18.79 4.45 -39.92
C HIS A 464 18.89 5.96 -40.25
N LEU A 465 18.66 6.86 -39.29
CA LEU A 465 18.79 8.31 -39.44
C LEU A 465 20.07 8.88 -38.80
N VAL A 466 20.79 8.07 -38.01
CA VAL A 466 21.99 8.51 -37.27
C VAL A 466 23.25 8.20 -38.08
N PRO A 467 24.06 9.21 -38.46
CA PRO A 467 25.27 8.97 -39.23
C PRO A 467 26.27 8.08 -38.51
N ALA A 468 27.04 7.28 -39.26
CA ALA A 468 28.04 6.36 -38.71
C ALA A 468 29.05 7.04 -37.76
N GLN A 469 29.41 8.30 -38.04
CA GLN A 469 30.28 9.10 -37.16
C GLN A 469 29.61 9.35 -35.79
N LEU A 470 28.36 9.82 -35.76
CA LEU A 470 27.61 10.02 -34.52
C LEU A 470 27.37 8.71 -33.78
N ARG A 471 27.05 7.61 -34.50
CA ARG A 471 26.93 6.26 -33.91
C ARG A 471 28.21 5.89 -33.14
N SER A 472 29.38 6.04 -33.77
CA SER A 472 30.68 5.73 -33.15
C SER A 472 31.07 6.65 -31.98
N MET A 473 30.41 7.81 -31.83
CA MET A 473 30.62 8.72 -30.70
C MET A 473 29.72 8.41 -29.50
N ILE A 474 28.53 7.84 -29.71
CA ILE A 474 27.57 7.55 -28.63
C ILE A 474 27.70 6.13 -28.07
N THR A 475 28.20 5.16 -28.84
CA THR A 475 28.24 3.74 -28.42
C THR A 475 29.45 2.97 -28.96
N PRO A 476 30.01 2.02 -28.19
CA PRO A 476 31.01 1.07 -28.67
C PRO A 476 30.42 -0.14 -29.42
N LEU A 477 29.09 -0.27 -29.50
CA LEU A 477 28.41 -1.44 -30.09
C LEU A 477 28.56 -1.50 -31.62
N GLU A 478 28.80 -2.70 -32.16
CA GLU A 478 28.95 -2.92 -33.61
C GLU A 478 27.62 -2.88 -34.38
N ASP A 479 26.55 -3.39 -33.79
CA ASP A 479 25.18 -3.30 -34.31
C ASP A 479 24.19 -2.84 -33.21
N PRO A 480 24.15 -1.53 -32.91
CA PRO A 480 23.24 -0.96 -31.94
C PRO A 480 21.87 -0.64 -32.55
N ILE A 481 20.82 -0.89 -31.77
CA ILE A 481 19.59 -0.12 -31.91
C ILE A 481 19.85 1.27 -31.31
N ILE A 482 19.47 2.33 -32.02
CA ILE A 482 19.52 3.70 -31.53
C ILE A 482 18.11 4.22 -31.42
N GLU A 483 17.71 4.57 -30.21
CA GLU A 483 16.39 5.10 -29.88
C GLU A 483 16.48 6.60 -29.57
N ALA A 484 15.52 7.36 -30.07
CA ALA A 484 15.35 8.78 -29.82
C ALA A 484 14.12 9.05 -28.97
N TYR A 485 14.20 10.13 -28.19
CA TYR A 485 13.07 10.74 -27.50
C TYR A 485 13.16 12.26 -27.62
N LYS A 486 12.07 12.91 -28.04
CA LYS A 486 11.96 14.37 -28.13
C LYS A 486 11.01 14.88 -27.04
N ILE A 487 11.36 16.00 -26.40
CA ILE A 487 10.50 16.70 -25.44
C ILE A 487 10.65 18.22 -25.61
N ASN A 488 9.53 18.93 -25.69
CA ASN A 488 9.48 20.37 -25.49
C ASN A 488 9.36 20.67 -23.98
N LEU A 489 10.05 21.71 -23.50
CA LEU A 489 10.08 22.09 -22.09
C LEU A 489 9.51 23.51 -21.84
N ASP A 490 8.66 23.99 -22.75
CA ASP A 490 8.01 25.31 -22.77
C ASP A 490 8.97 26.51 -22.63
N GLU A 491 10.24 26.32 -23.04
CA GLU A 491 11.33 27.27 -22.80
C GLU A 491 12.33 27.35 -23.97
N THR A 492 13.05 28.47 -24.01
CA THR A 492 14.02 28.77 -25.07
C THR A 492 15.35 28.00 -24.90
N PRO A 493 16.20 27.90 -25.93
CA PRO A 493 17.39 27.04 -25.90
C PRO A 493 18.39 27.38 -24.79
N THR A 494 18.46 28.64 -24.33
CA THR A 494 19.46 29.07 -23.35
C THR A 494 19.12 28.66 -21.90
N PRO A 495 17.88 28.87 -21.41
CA PRO A 495 17.35 28.21 -20.22
C PRO A 495 17.53 26.69 -20.24
N ILE A 496 17.16 26.01 -21.33
CA ILE A 496 17.27 24.53 -21.43
C ILE A 496 18.73 24.07 -21.39
N LYS A 497 19.65 24.72 -22.13
CA LYS A 497 21.10 24.46 -22.03
C LYS A 497 21.68 24.75 -20.63
N THR A 498 21.03 25.61 -19.84
CA THR A 498 21.42 25.90 -18.44
C THR A 498 20.84 24.88 -17.46
N PHE A 499 19.61 24.42 -17.68
CA PHE A 499 18.98 23.32 -16.95
C PHE A 499 19.77 22.01 -17.11
N LEU A 500 20.09 21.63 -18.35
CA LEU A 500 20.87 20.41 -18.64
C LEU A 500 22.25 20.46 -17.98
N LYS A 501 22.94 21.61 -17.99
CA LYS A 501 24.21 21.78 -17.25
C LYS A 501 24.09 21.55 -15.75
N LYS A 502 22.96 21.91 -15.13
CA LYS A 502 22.69 21.63 -13.70
C LYS A 502 22.37 20.15 -13.47
N PHE A 503 21.49 19.58 -14.30
CA PHE A 503 21.12 18.16 -14.24
C PHE A 503 22.35 17.25 -14.39
N PHE A 504 23.20 17.49 -15.38
CA PHE A 504 24.45 16.76 -15.61
C PHE A 504 25.65 17.21 -14.76
N ALA A 505 25.44 18.10 -13.79
CA ALA A 505 26.34 18.37 -12.68
C ALA A 505 25.85 17.73 -11.35
N SER A 506 24.65 17.15 -11.33
CA SER A 506 24.14 16.39 -10.19
C SER A 506 24.68 14.95 -10.16
N THR A 507 24.50 14.27 -9.03
CA THR A 507 24.85 12.85 -8.87
C THR A 507 24.02 11.92 -9.76
N GLU A 508 22.85 12.35 -10.25
CA GLU A 508 21.99 11.53 -11.12
C GLU A 508 22.69 11.14 -12.43
N ARG A 509 23.60 12.01 -12.92
CA ARG A 509 24.44 11.75 -14.11
C ARG A 509 25.22 10.43 -14.02
N GLU A 510 25.71 10.05 -12.84
CA GLU A 510 26.57 8.87 -12.71
C GLU A 510 25.85 7.60 -13.18
N THR A 511 24.53 7.53 -13.03
CA THR A 511 23.68 6.43 -13.51
C THR A 511 23.74 6.28 -15.03
N PHE A 512 23.65 7.40 -15.76
CA PHE A 512 23.57 7.42 -17.22
C PHE A 512 24.96 7.43 -17.88
N ALA A 513 25.96 7.99 -17.20
CA ALA A 513 27.35 8.05 -17.69
C ALA A 513 28.11 6.71 -17.51
N LYS A 514 27.58 5.77 -16.72
CA LYS A 514 28.15 4.43 -16.51
C LYS A 514 27.41 3.33 -17.30
N ASN A 515 26.57 3.71 -18.26
CA ASN A 515 25.89 2.75 -19.13
C ASN A 515 26.91 2.00 -20.02
N PRO A 516 27.03 0.66 -19.96
CA PRO A 516 27.95 -0.10 -20.80
C PRO A 516 27.66 0.04 -22.30
N ASP A 517 26.39 0.27 -22.67
CA ASP A 517 25.97 0.42 -24.08
C ASP A 517 26.34 1.79 -24.68
N GLY A 518 26.94 2.68 -23.87
CA GLY A 518 27.33 4.02 -24.28
C GLY A 518 26.48 5.13 -23.67
N GLY A 519 27.03 6.34 -23.66
CA GLY A 519 26.40 7.52 -23.04
C GLY A 519 25.30 8.14 -23.92
N PRO A 520 24.33 8.85 -23.31
CA PRO A 520 23.25 9.48 -24.07
C PRO A 520 23.77 10.61 -24.97
N GLY A 521 23.31 10.63 -26.21
CA GLY A 521 23.42 11.80 -27.09
C GLY A 521 22.37 12.84 -26.70
N ILE A 522 22.74 14.12 -26.63
CA ILE A 522 21.87 15.17 -26.08
C ILE A 522 22.00 16.43 -26.93
N PHE A 523 20.88 16.84 -27.53
CA PHE A 523 20.83 17.98 -28.44
C PHE A 523 19.67 18.89 -28.06
N VAL A 524 19.89 20.20 -28.19
CA VAL A 524 18.86 21.22 -27.93
C VAL A 524 18.73 22.03 -29.21
N HIS A 525 17.56 21.92 -29.84
CA HIS A 525 17.23 22.64 -31.05
C HIS A 525 17.31 24.15 -30.80
N ASP A 526 17.91 24.86 -31.74
CA ASP A 526 18.26 26.28 -31.62
C ASP A 526 18.30 26.88 -33.03
N PRO A 527 17.16 27.40 -33.54
CA PRO A 527 17.05 27.99 -34.88
C PRO A 527 18.03 29.14 -35.13
N SER A 528 18.63 29.74 -34.09
CA SER A 528 19.70 30.74 -34.25
C SER A 528 21.05 30.14 -34.69
N LYS A 529 21.14 28.82 -34.86
CA LYS A 529 22.36 28.06 -35.22
C LYS A 529 22.27 27.41 -36.60
N VAL A 530 21.59 28.09 -37.52
CA VAL A 530 21.59 27.83 -38.98
C VAL A 530 23.01 27.48 -39.47
N PRO A 531 23.20 26.44 -40.30
CA PRO A 531 22.18 25.60 -40.93
C PRO A 531 21.83 24.31 -40.18
N LEU A 532 22.50 24.01 -39.05
CA LEU A 532 22.36 22.72 -38.35
C LEU A 532 21.60 22.81 -37.02
N GLU A 533 21.20 24.02 -36.61
CA GLU A 533 20.12 24.26 -35.63
C GLU A 533 20.28 23.55 -34.27
N GLY A 534 21.51 23.25 -33.85
CA GLY A 534 21.83 22.53 -32.60
C GLY A 534 22.06 21.02 -32.76
N LEU A 535 21.84 20.48 -33.95
CA LEU A 535 22.03 19.08 -34.35
C LEU A 535 23.38 18.86 -35.06
N GLN A 536 24.43 19.65 -34.76
CA GLN A 536 25.68 19.66 -35.55
C GLN A 536 26.33 18.28 -35.75
N ALA A 537 26.19 17.36 -34.79
CA ALA A 537 26.76 16.02 -34.87
C ALA A 537 26.04 15.08 -35.85
N PHE A 538 24.82 15.41 -36.30
CA PHE A 538 24.12 14.68 -37.37
C PHE A 538 24.59 15.08 -38.78
N GLY A 539 25.37 16.16 -38.93
CA GLY A 539 25.65 16.75 -40.25
C GLY A 539 24.38 17.26 -40.94
N PHE A 540 24.49 17.68 -42.20
CA PHE A 540 23.35 18.24 -42.95
C PHE A 540 22.25 17.22 -43.23
N GLU A 541 22.61 16.08 -43.82
CA GLU A 541 21.65 15.05 -44.24
C GLU A 541 20.92 14.43 -43.04
N GLY A 542 21.65 14.09 -41.97
CA GLY A 542 21.06 13.53 -40.75
C GLY A 542 20.19 14.54 -39.98
N ALA A 543 20.58 15.82 -39.93
CA ALA A 543 19.80 16.85 -39.26
C ALA A 543 18.49 17.15 -40.01
N GLU A 544 18.50 17.14 -41.34
CA GLU A 544 17.28 17.30 -42.13
C GLU A 544 16.39 16.04 -42.05
N ALA A 545 16.98 14.84 -42.14
CA ALA A 545 16.24 13.58 -42.04
C ALA A 545 15.55 13.39 -40.67
N ILE A 546 16.20 13.73 -39.55
CA ILE A 546 15.57 13.64 -38.23
C ILE A 546 14.47 14.70 -38.04
N LYS A 547 14.62 15.91 -38.61
CA LYS A 547 13.54 16.91 -38.63
C LYS A 547 12.34 16.44 -39.44
N GLN A 548 12.57 15.97 -40.67
CA GLN A 548 11.53 15.44 -41.56
C GLN A 548 10.82 14.21 -40.96
N PHE A 549 11.52 13.39 -40.18
CA PHE A 549 10.94 12.27 -39.45
C PHE A 549 9.90 12.74 -38.41
N TYR A 550 10.24 13.70 -37.54
CA TYR A 550 9.30 14.23 -36.56
C TYR A 550 8.17 15.07 -37.19
N GLU A 551 8.46 15.81 -38.28
CA GLU A 551 7.43 16.44 -39.12
C GLU A 551 6.40 15.40 -39.60
N THR A 552 6.88 14.30 -40.20
CA THR A 552 6.03 13.21 -40.72
C THR A 552 5.22 12.54 -39.61
N LEU A 553 5.81 12.33 -38.42
CA LEU A 553 5.08 11.79 -37.26
C LEU A 553 3.97 12.74 -36.80
N SER A 554 4.17 14.06 -36.84
CA SER A 554 3.17 15.05 -36.42
C SER A 554 1.94 15.14 -37.34
N LEU A 555 2.06 14.67 -38.60
CA LEU A 555 0.94 14.55 -39.54
C LEU A 555 0.04 13.33 -39.27
N SER A 556 0.37 12.49 -38.28
CA SER A 556 -0.43 11.34 -37.89
C SER A 556 -1.78 11.78 -37.29
N PRO A 557 -2.91 11.15 -37.68
CA PRO A 557 -4.23 11.52 -37.16
C PRO A 557 -4.35 11.16 -35.67
N THR A 558 -4.12 12.15 -34.82
CA THR A 558 -4.23 12.07 -33.35
C THR A 558 -5.35 12.98 -32.85
N THR A 559 -5.96 12.63 -31.71
CA THR A 559 -6.86 13.56 -31.01
C THR A 559 -6.07 14.77 -30.50
N PRO A 560 -6.57 16.02 -30.64
CA PRO A 560 -5.84 17.24 -30.23
C PRO A 560 -5.41 17.33 -28.76
N SER A 561 -5.88 16.43 -27.90
CA SER A 561 -5.56 16.31 -26.49
C SER A 561 -4.56 15.19 -26.14
N ASN A 562 -3.99 14.50 -27.14
CA ASN A 562 -3.05 13.39 -26.91
C ASN A 562 -1.65 13.90 -26.50
N PRO A 563 -1.17 13.65 -25.26
CA PRO A 563 0.19 14.07 -24.85
C PRO A 563 1.31 13.32 -25.59
N HIS A 564 0.98 12.22 -26.27
CA HIS A 564 1.89 11.41 -27.08
C HIS A 564 1.84 11.76 -28.58
N ALA A 565 1.12 12.82 -28.96
CA ALA A 565 1.23 13.36 -30.31
C ALA A 565 2.63 14.00 -30.49
N GLU A 566 3.32 13.62 -31.57
CA GLU A 566 4.61 14.23 -31.92
C GLU A 566 4.39 15.57 -32.61
N THR A 567 5.40 16.45 -32.54
CA THR A 567 5.38 17.78 -33.15
C THR A 567 6.61 17.99 -34.04
N PRO A 568 6.58 18.93 -34.98
CA PRO A 568 7.79 19.48 -35.62
C PRO A 568 8.80 19.97 -34.59
N PHE A 569 10.05 20.21 -35.00
CA PHE A 569 11.07 20.73 -34.09
C PHE A 569 10.80 22.21 -33.71
N GLY A 570 10.37 22.43 -32.47
CA GLY A 570 10.16 23.76 -31.88
C GLY A 570 11.46 24.41 -31.42
N ASP A 571 11.44 25.72 -31.17
CA ASP A 571 12.57 26.39 -30.51
C ASP A 571 12.77 25.79 -29.10
N GLY A 572 14.01 25.46 -28.75
CA GLY A 572 14.36 24.83 -27.48
C GLY A 572 14.17 23.31 -27.39
N ASP A 573 13.54 22.65 -28.36
CA ASP A 573 13.25 21.20 -28.31
C ASP A 573 14.46 20.34 -27.92
N LEU A 574 14.28 19.50 -26.90
CA LEU A 574 15.30 18.60 -26.39
C LEU A 574 15.18 17.23 -27.04
N LEU A 575 16.18 16.86 -27.85
CA LEU A 575 16.34 15.54 -28.44
C LEU A 575 17.38 14.73 -27.65
N LEU A 576 16.95 13.58 -27.14
CA LEU A 576 17.81 12.58 -26.49
C LEU A 576 17.99 11.39 -27.43
N LEU A 577 19.21 10.88 -27.54
CA LEU A 577 19.52 9.59 -28.16
C LEU A 577 20.10 8.63 -27.12
N GLN A 578 19.80 7.35 -27.24
CA GLN A 578 20.48 6.29 -26.51
C GLN A 578 20.64 5.07 -27.40
N ALA A 579 21.84 4.47 -27.38
CA ALA A 579 22.08 3.17 -27.99
C ALA A 579 21.79 2.03 -27.00
N ARG A 580 21.43 0.86 -27.55
CA ARG A 580 21.32 -0.43 -26.85
C ARG A 580 21.62 -1.59 -27.81
N PRO A 581 21.87 -2.82 -27.32
CA PRO A 581 22.07 -3.99 -28.18
C PRO A 581 20.84 -4.26 -29.07
N ASN A 582 21.08 -4.82 -30.26
CA ASN A 582 20.03 -5.28 -31.18
C ASN A 582 19.42 -6.61 -30.70
N LEU A 583 18.71 -6.53 -29.57
CA LEU A 583 18.01 -7.62 -28.88
C LEU A 583 16.55 -7.21 -28.58
N PRO A 584 15.66 -8.18 -28.30
CA PRO A 584 14.35 -7.90 -27.71
C PRO A 584 14.45 -7.11 -26.40
N HIS A 585 13.36 -6.45 -25.99
CA HIS A 585 13.30 -5.79 -24.69
C HIS A 585 13.25 -6.84 -23.57
N THR A 586 13.98 -6.58 -22.48
CA THR A 586 14.04 -7.44 -21.30
C THR A 586 14.06 -6.60 -20.02
N GLY A 587 13.39 -7.06 -18.96
CA GLY A 587 13.28 -6.32 -17.70
C GLY A 587 12.35 -5.11 -17.77
N GLY A 588 12.33 -4.29 -16.71
CA GLY A 588 11.28 -3.28 -16.51
C GLY A 588 11.56 -1.85 -17.01
N SER A 589 12.79 -1.51 -17.39
CA SER A 589 13.14 -0.18 -17.93
C SER A 589 14.34 -0.22 -18.87
N THR A 590 14.29 0.57 -19.94
CA THR A 590 15.47 0.89 -20.77
C THR A 590 16.25 2.08 -20.20
N ALA A 591 17.51 2.23 -20.62
CA ALA A 591 18.33 3.40 -20.25
C ALA A 591 17.68 4.73 -20.68
N LEU A 592 17.05 4.76 -21.86
CA LEU A 592 16.33 5.94 -22.36
C LEU A 592 15.04 6.21 -21.57
N GLY A 593 14.27 5.18 -21.23
CA GLY A 593 13.06 5.33 -20.40
C GLY A 593 13.37 5.89 -19.01
N ASN A 594 14.46 5.43 -18.39
CA ASN A 594 14.95 5.99 -17.13
C ASN A 594 15.40 7.45 -17.27
N LEU A 595 16.10 7.80 -18.36
CA LEU A 595 16.56 9.17 -18.61
C LEU A 595 15.38 10.14 -18.90
N ARG A 596 14.40 9.69 -19.71
CA ARG A 596 13.12 10.36 -19.99
C ARG A 596 12.40 10.73 -18.69
N ARG A 597 12.25 9.77 -17.77
CA ARG A 597 11.62 9.97 -16.45
C ARG A 597 12.42 10.95 -15.56
N ALA A 598 13.74 10.81 -15.52
CA ALA A 598 14.60 11.68 -14.70
C ALA A 598 14.57 13.14 -15.17
N ILE A 599 14.71 13.38 -16.48
CA ILE A 599 14.64 14.73 -17.06
C ILE A 599 13.25 15.36 -16.86
N TYR A 600 12.16 14.60 -17.02
CA TYR A 600 10.80 15.09 -16.76
C TYR A 600 10.61 15.51 -15.28
N LYS A 601 11.00 14.66 -14.31
CA LYS A 601 10.91 15.01 -12.88
C LYS A 601 11.80 16.20 -12.52
N ALA A 602 12.99 16.30 -13.12
CA ALA A 602 13.89 17.44 -12.93
C ALA A 602 13.34 18.74 -13.56
N ALA A 603 12.65 18.68 -14.70
CA ALA A 603 12.04 19.83 -15.37
C ALA A 603 10.85 20.39 -14.58
N ILE A 604 10.01 19.51 -14.00
CA ILE A 604 8.96 19.90 -13.03
C ILE A 604 9.59 20.56 -11.80
N ALA A 605 10.63 19.96 -11.21
CA ALA A 605 11.32 20.51 -10.05
C ALA A 605 11.99 21.87 -10.34
N ALA A 606 12.46 22.08 -11.57
CA ALA A 606 12.98 23.35 -12.07
C ALA A 606 11.90 24.37 -12.49
N LYS A 607 10.62 23.96 -12.50
CA LYS A 607 9.45 24.74 -12.95
C LYS A 607 9.50 25.19 -14.42
N LEU A 608 10.07 24.35 -15.28
CA LEU A 608 10.02 24.56 -16.74
C LEU A 608 8.65 24.12 -17.28
N ILE A 609 8.16 22.98 -16.79
CA ILE A 609 6.86 22.39 -17.15
C ILE A 609 6.01 22.16 -15.90
N TYR A 610 4.69 22.09 -16.08
CA TYR A 610 3.73 21.83 -15.01
C TYR A 610 3.60 20.33 -14.70
N ASP A 611 3.40 19.98 -13.43
CA ASP A 611 3.02 18.61 -13.04
C ASP A 611 1.52 18.38 -13.34
N ASN A 612 1.19 17.22 -13.89
CA ASN A 612 -0.17 16.85 -14.27
C ASN A 612 -0.80 15.98 -13.14
N PRO A 613 -1.79 16.48 -12.38
CA PRO A 613 -2.38 15.74 -11.26
C PRO A 613 -3.34 14.63 -11.69
N ILE A 614 -3.64 14.47 -12.99
CA ILE A 614 -4.57 13.45 -13.47
C ILE A 614 -3.94 12.06 -13.32
N HIS A 615 -4.66 11.14 -12.66
CA HIS A 615 -4.26 9.75 -12.54
C HIS A 615 -4.64 8.97 -13.81
N GLN A 616 -3.65 8.61 -14.61
CA GLN A 616 -3.82 7.82 -15.84
C GLN A 616 -3.52 6.35 -15.55
N TYR A 617 -4.57 5.54 -15.55
CA TYR A 617 -4.52 4.10 -15.33
C TYR A 617 -4.34 3.34 -16.65
N LEU A 618 -3.48 2.32 -16.60
CA LEU A 618 -3.09 1.48 -17.73
C LEU A 618 -2.99 0.01 -17.28
N TRP A 619 -3.50 -0.90 -18.10
CA TRP A 619 -3.13 -2.31 -18.06
C TRP A 619 -1.96 -2.56 -19.02
N VAL A 620 -0.82 -3.00 -18.48
CA VAL A 620 0.26 -3.58 -19.29
C VAL A 620 0.06 -5.09 -19.32
N THR A 621 0.18 -5.67 -20.51
CA THR A 621 -0.24 -7.05 -20.82
C THR A 621 0.79 -7.74 -21.73
N ASP A 622 0.62 -9.02 -22.04
CA ASP A 622 1.41 -9.73 -23.06
C ASP A 622 2.92 -9.78 -22.78
N PHE A 623 3.27 -9.81 -21.49
CA PHE A 623 4.63 -10.00 -21.00
C PHE A 623 5.24 -11.32 -21.54
N PRO A 624 6.56 -11.35 -21.83
CA PRO A 624 7.28 -12.60 -22.00
C PRO A 624 7.10 -13.49 -20.78
N MET A 625 6.86 -14.79 -20.97
CA MET A 625 6.72 -15.75 -19.86
C MET A 625 8.05 -15.96 -19.12
N PHE A 626 9.17 -15.80 -19.83
CA PHE A 626 10.53 -15.94 -19.30
C PHE A 626 11.42 -14.76 -19.69
N THR A 627 12.39 -14.44 -18.83
CA THR A 627 13.41 -13.40 -19.04
C THR A 627 14.80 -14.04 -19.01
N PRO A 628 15.71 -13.74 -19.96
CA PRO A 628 17.10 -14.20 -19.92
C PRO A 628 17.80 -13.85 -18.60
N GLU A 629 18.63 -14.77 -18.09
CA GLU A 629 19.18 -14.66 -16.74
C GLU A 629 20.13 -13.46 -16.58
N ASN A 630 19.72 -12.51 -15.74
CA ASN A 630 20.60 -11.50 -15.16
C ASN A 630 20.88 -11.89 -13.71
N SER A 631 22.12 -11.73 -13.25
CA SER A 631 22.65 -12.34 -12.01
C SER A 631 22.18 -11.70 -10.69
N VAL A 632 20.89 -11.37 -10.58
CA VAL A 632 20.32 -10.49 -9.55
C VAL A 632 19.14 -11.10 -8.78
N ASP A 633 18.42 -12.08 -9.33
CA ASP A 633 17.22 -12.68 -8.73
C ASP A 633 17.48 -14.08 -8.11
N PRO A 634 17.76 -14.20 -6.80
CA PRO A 634 18.25 -15.42 -6.17
C PRO A 634 17.13 -16.40 -5.76
N GLY A 635 16.11 -16.59 -6.61
CA GLY A 635 14.88 -17.31 -6.26
C GLY A 635 14.51 -18.52 -7.11
N GLN A 636 14.87 -18.52 -8.40
CA GLN A 636 14.29 -19.45 -9.39
C GLN A 636 15.19 -20.64 -9.79
N GLU A 637 16.38 -20.77 -9.19
CA GLU A 637 17.35 -21.89 -9.26
C GLU A 637 17.07 -22.97 -10.33
N GLY A 638 17.28 -22.61 -11.60
CA GLY A 638 17.01 -23.45 -12.77
C GLY A 638 18.16 -23.43 -13.76
N SER A 639 18.54 -24.59 -14.28
CA SER A 639 19.70 -24.74 -15.20
C SER A 639 19.40 -24.36 -16.66
N ALA A 640 18.39 -23.51 -16.88
CA ALA A 640 17.91 -23.11 -18.19
C ALA A 640 18.65 -21.89 -18.80
N GLY A 641 19.27 -21.03 -17.96
CA GLY A 641 19.85 -19.75 -18.39
C GLY A 641 18.81 -18.62 -18.56
N PHE A 642 17.60 -18.83 -18.03
CA PHE A 642 16.52 -17.85 -17.97
C PHE A 642 15.61 -18.15 -16.77
N SER A 643 14.90 -17.15 -16.29
CA SER A 643 13.94 -17.23 -15.17
C SER A 643 12.53 -16.86 -15.63
N THR A 644 11.50 -17.11 -14.81
CA THR A 644 10.14 -16.62 -15.10
C THR A 644 10.01 -15.13 -14.84
N THR A 645 9.38 -14.40 -15.76
CA THR A 645 9.23 -12.93 -15.66
C THR A 645 8.36 -12.48 -14.47
N HIS A 646 7.36 -13.27 -14.07
CA HIS A 646 6.53 -13.01 -12.88
C HIS A 646 6.71 -14.07 -11.78
N HIS A 647 6.36 -15.33 -12.04
CA HIS A 647 6.53 -16.48 -11.13
C HIS A 647 6.28 -17.82 -11.88
N PRO A 648 6.76 -18.97 -11.37
CA PRO A 648 6.63 -20.29 -12.01
C PRO A 648 5.20 -20.83 -12.17
N PHE A 649 4.18 -20.16 -11.61
CA PHE A 649 2.78 -20.59 -11.67
C PHE A 649 1.96 -19.88 -12.75
N THR A 650 2.57 -18.97 -13.51
CA THR A 650 1.89 -18.19 -14.56
C THR A 650 1.61 -19.04 -15.79
N ALA A 651 0.38 -18.96 -16.33
CA ALA A 651 0.00 -19.66 -17.54
C ALA A 651 0.52 -18.96 -18.82
N PRO A 652 0.89 -19.71 -19.88
CA PRO A 652 1.05 -19.16 -21.21
C PRO A 652 -0.29 -18.58 -21.72
N LYS A 653 -0.23 -17.56 -22.58
CA LYS A 653 -1.40 -16.78 -23.00
C LYS A 653 -2.33 -17.54 -23.97
N THR A 654 -1.77 -18.07 -25.04
CA THR A 654 -2.49 -18.73 -26.14
C THR A 654 -2.14 -20.22 -26.24
N ALA A 655 -2.75 -20.95 -27.19
CA ALA A 655 -2.37 -22.34 -27.46
C ALA A 655 -1.01 -22.41 -28.16
N GLU A 656 -0.74 -21.43 -29.02
CA GLU A 656 0.52 -21.21 -29.71
C GLU A 656 1.66 -20.94 -28.71
N ASP A 657 1.39 -20.22 -27.62
CA ASP A 657 2.34 -20.03 -26.52
C ASP A 657 2.63 -21.33 -25.74
N VAL A 658 1.70 -22.30 -25.69
CA VAL A 658 1.95 -23.63 -25.12
C VAL A 658 2.91 -24.42 -26.02
N ASP A 659 2.69 -24.42 -27.33
CA ASP A 659 3.55 -25.12 -28.30
C ASP A 659 4.98 -24.52 -28.35
N LEU A 660 5.12 -23.21 -28.10
CA LEU A 660 6.42 -22.57 -27.94
C LEU A 660 7.23 -23.11 -26.74
N LEU A 661 6.59 -23.61 -25.68
CA LEU A 661 7.31 -24.21 -24.54
C LEU A 661 8.09 -25.49 -24.91
N LEU A 662 7.74 -26.14 -26.03
CA LEU A 662 8.43 -27.32 -26.55
C LEU A 662 9.61 -26.97 -27.48
N THR A 663 9.70 -25.73 -27.95
CA THR A 663 10.55 -25.37 -29.11
C THR A 663 11.39 -24.11 -28.92
N ASP A 664 10.81 -23.02 -28.41
CA ASP A 664 11.48 -21.75 -28.14
C ASP A 664 10.77 -21.00 -27.00
N PRO A 665 10.99 -21.41 -25.72
CA PRO A 665 10.24 -20.88 -24.58
C PRO A 665 10.38 -19.37 -24.39
N LEU A 666 11.51 -18.77 -24.82
CA LEU A 666 11.77 -17.33 -24.72
C LEU A 666 10.85 -16.48 -25.60
N LYS A 667 10.11 -17.09 -26.55
CA LYS A 667 9.08 -16.42 -27.34
C LYS A 667 7.67 -16.53 -26.76
N ALA A 668 7.44 -17.45 -25.81
CA ALA A 668 6.12 -17.66 -25.22
C ALA A 668 5.69 -16.45 -24.38
N LYS A 669 4.47 -15.94 -24.63
CA LYS A 669 3.84 -14.88 -23.85
C LYS A 669 3.00 -15.45 -22.72
N ALA A 670 2.96 -14.73 -21.61
CA ALA A 670 2.17 -15.06 -20.43
C ALA A 670 0.79 -14.39 -20.45
N ASP A 671 -0.22 -15.03 -19.85
CA ASP A 671 -1.46 -14.37 -19.39
C ASP A 671 -1.16 -13.65 -18.05
N HIS A 672 -0.24 -12.69 -18.13
CA HIS A 672 0.22 -11.79 -17.07
C HIS A 672 -0.17 -10.36 -17.44
N TYR A 673 -0.74 -9.66 -16.46
CA TYR A 673 -1.23 -8.29 -16.56
C TYR A 673 -0.84 -7.50 -15.30
N ASP A 674 -0.27 -6.32 -15.52
CA ASP A 674 0.11 -5.37 -14.47
C ASP A 674 -0.77 -4.11 -14.56
N LEU A 675 -1.31 -3.69 -13.42
CA LEU A 675 -2.01 -2.42 -13.27
C LEU A 675 -1.00 -1.32 -12.96
N VAL A 676 -0.90 -0.34 -13.85
CA VAL A 676 0.02 0.80 -13.76
C VAL A 676 -0.79 2.09 -13.62
N VAL A 677 -0.29 3.01 -12.80
CA VAL A 677 -0.79 4.39 -12.73
C VAL A 677 0.39 5.35 -12.57
N ASN A 678 0.47 6.38 -13.43
CA ASN A 678 1.49 7.44 -13.39
C ASN A 678 2.94 6.92 -13.18
N GLY A 679 3.34 5.86 -13.89
CA GLY A 679 4.67 5.25 -13.77
C GLY A 679 4.92 4.41 -12.51
N VAL A 680 3.86 4.10 -11.75
CA VAL A 680 3.85 3.22 -10.58
C VAL A 680 3.07 1.96 -10.90
N GLU A 681 3.76 0.82 -10.83
CA GLU A 681 3.19 -0.53 -10.74
C GLU A 681 2.37 -0.64 -9.45
N LEU A 682 1.04 -0.63 -9.58
CA LEU A 682 0.10 -0.65 -8.46
C LEU A 682 -0.20 -2.07 -7.99
N GLY A 683 -0.23 -3.03 -8.91
CA GLY A 683 -0.39 -4.45 -8.61
C GLY A 683 -0.23 -5.30 -9.88
N GLY A 684 0.21 -6.55 -9.70
CA GLY A 684 0.43 -7.50 -10.79
C GLY A 684 -0.35 -8.79 -10.58
N GLY A 685 -0.68 -9.47 -11.68
CA GLY A 685 -1.49 -10.68 -11.65
C GLY A 685 -1.30 -11.56 -12.88
N SER A 686 -1.74 -12.81 -12.79
CA SER A 686 -1.77 -13.73 -13.91
C SER A 686 -2.86 -14.78 -13.76
N LYS A 687 -3.28 -15.36 -14.88
CA LYS A 687 -3.94 -16.67 -14.91
C LYS A 687 -2.92 -17.74 -14.55
N ARG A 688 -3.36 -18.76 -13.81
CA ARG A 688 -2.47 -19.77 -13.22
C ARG A 688 -2.47 -21.07 -14.02
N ILE A 689 -1.37 -21.80 -13.95
CA ILE A 689 -1.30 -23.19 -14.40
C ILE A 689 -2.13 -24.04 -13.42
N HIS A 690 -3.35 -24.40 -13.82
CA HIS A 690 -4.27 -25.20 -13.02
C HIS A 690 -4.08 -26.72 -13.19
N ASN A 691 -3.35 -27.14 -14.23
CA ASN A 691 -3.05 -28.54 -14.52
C ASN A 691 -1.66 -28.92 -13.98
N LYS A 692 -1.58 -30.03 -13.25
CA LYS A 692 -0.36 -30.52 -12.61
C LYS A 692 0.73 -30.91 -13.62
N GLU A 693 0.39 -31.67 -14.66
CA GLU A 693 1.37 -32.16 -15.65
C GLU A 693 2.05 -31.01 -16.38
N MET A 694 1.30 -29.96 -16.73
CA MET A 694 1.82 -28.70 -17.29
C MET A 694 2.72 -27.97 -16.29
N GLN A 695 2.34 -27.91 -15.01
CA GLN A 695 3.14 -27.26 -13.98
C GLN A 695 4.47 -27.99 -13.72
N GLU A 696 4.44 -29.33 -13.68
CA GLU A 696 5.63 -30.17 -13.57
C GLU A 696 6.53 -30.05 -14.82
N PHE A 697 5.96 -30.01 -16.03
CA PHE A 697 6.69 -29.79 -17.28
C PHE A 697 7.40 -28.42 -17.30
N VAL A 698 6.72 -27.34 -16.93
CA VAL A 698 7.32 -25.99 -16.85
C VAL A 698 8.48 -25.95 -15.83
N MET A 699 8.34 -26.60 -14.67
CA MET A 699 9.41 -26.64 -13.67
C MET A 699 10.59 -27.55 -14.08
N ARG A 700 10.31 -28.77 -14.58
CA ARG A 700 11.31 -29.80 -14.87
C ARG A 700 12.02 -29.62 -16.20
N ASP A 701 11.27 -29.37 -17.27
CA ASP A 701 11.77 -29.51 -18.63
C ASP A 701 12.10 -28.13 -19.24
N VAL A 702 11.29 -27.11 -18.93
CA VAL A 702 11.51 -25.73 -19.39
C VAL A 702 12.51 -24.99 -18.48
N LEU A 703 12.20 -24.86 -17.18
CA LEU A 703 13.06 -24.15 -16.21
C LEU A 703 14.24 -25.00 -15.69
N LYS A 704 14.20 -26.32 -15.86
CA LYS A 704 15.26 -27.26 -15.43
C LYS A 704 15.63 -27.12 -13.95
N MET A 705 14.60 -27.04 -13.11
CA MET A 705 14.71 -27.10 -11.65
C MET A 705 15.11 -28.51 -11.19
N SER A 706 15.78 -28.61 -10.05
CA SER A 706 16.16 -29.91 -9.47
C SER A 706 14.93 -30.69 -8.97
N PRO A 707 14.97 -32.04 -8.93
CA PRO A 707 13.88 -32.84 -8.35
C PRO A 707 13.56 -32.47 -6.90
N GLN A 708 14.57 -32.10 -6.12
CA GLN A 708 14.43 -31.58 -4.76
C GLN A 708 13.66 -30.26 -4.74
N ARG A 709 13.97 -29.34 -5.68
CA ARG A 709 13.26 -28.06 -5.81
C ARG A 709 11.80 -28.24 -6.24
N ILE A 710 11.50 -29.23 -7.08
CA ILE A 710 10.12 -29.57 -7.45
C ILE A 710 9.37 -30.20 -6.26
N GLN A 711 10.06 -31.00 -5.44
CA GLN A 711 9.50 -31.57 -4.21
C GLN A 711 9.06 -30.47 -3.21
N ASP A 712 9.72 -29.29 -3.21
CA ASP A 712 9.27 -28.13 -2.41
C ASP A 712 7.86 -27.66 -2.78
N PHE A 713 7.38 -27.90 -4.00
CA PHE A 713 6.04 -27.51 -4.46
C PHE A 713 5.01 -28.65 -4.43
N SER A 714 5.37 -29.84 -3.92
CA SER A 714 4.52 -31.05 -3.93
C SER A 714 3.12 -30.89 -3.31
N HIS A 715 2.93 -30.01 -2.33
CA HIS A 715 1.62 -29.69 -1.74
C HIS A 715 0.72 -28.88 -2.67
N LEU A 716 1.30 -28.00 -3.50
CA LEU A 716 0.59 -27.27 -4.55
C LEU A 716 0.27 -28.22 -5.71
N LEU A 717 1.24 -29.02 -6.16
CA LEU A 717 1.04 -30.02 -7.22
C LEU A 717 -0.09 -31.01 -6.87
N GLN A 718 -0.17 -31.48 -5.62
CA GLN A 718 -1.28 -32.30 -5.12
C GLN A 718 -2.63 -31.58 -5.12
N ALA A 719 -2.65 -30.26 -4.90
CA ALA A 719 -3.88 -29.46 -5.01
C ALA A 719 -4.30 -29.25 -6.48
N LEU A 720 -3.35 -29.14 -7.41
CA LEU A 720 -3.64 -29.13 -8.85
C LEU A 720 -4.22 -30.49 -9.32
N ASP A 721 -3.62 -31.59 -8.86
CA ASP A 721 -4.06 -32.99 -9.10
C ASP A 721 -5.53 -33.23 -8.69
N ALA A 722 -6.01 -32.53 -7.66
CA ALA A 722 -7.34 -32.70 -7.08
C ALA A 722 -8.50 -32.14 -7.94
N GLY A 723 -8.26 -31.86 -9.23
CA GLY A 723 -9.24 -31.27 -10.14
C GLY A 723 -9.34 -29.74 -10.01
N CYS A 724 -8.20 -29.07 -9.84
CA CYS A 724 -8.16 -27.62 -9.68
C CYS A 724 -8.79 -26.88 -10.89
N PRO A 725 -9.72 -25.93 -10.66
CA PRO A 725 -10.36 -25.20 -11.75
C PRO A 725 -9.38 -24.22 -12.41
N PRO A 726 -9.60 -23.84 -13.68
CA PRO A 726 -8.95 -22.67 -14.26
C PRO A 726 -9.19 -21.45 -13.37
N HIS A 727 -8.13 -20.75 -12.98
CA HIS A 727 -8.20 -19.63 -12.05
C HIS A 727 -7.16 -18.56 -12.36
N ALA A 728 -7.43 -17.34 -11.91
CA ALA A 728 -6.59 -16.18 -12.09
C ALA A 728 -6.74 -15.22 -10.90
N GLY A 729 -5.78 -14.31 -10.74
CA GLY A 729 -5.86 -13.30 -9.69
C GLY A 729 -4.79 -12.24 -9.78
N LEU A 730 -4.77 -11.34 -8.80
CA LEU A 730 -3.94 -10.13 -8.79
C LEU A 730 -3.64 -9.72 -7.34
N ALA A 731 -2.54 -9.02 -7.12
CA ALA A 731 -2.23 -8.45 -5.80
C ALA A 731 -1.93 -6.95 -5.88
N ILE A 732 -2.84 -6.11 -5.38
CA ILE A 732 -2.68 -4.66 -5.31
C ILE A 732 -1.80 -4.32 -4.12
N GLY A 733 -0.70 -3.59 -4.32
CA GLY A 733 0.09 -3.03 -3.22
C GLY A 733 -0.68 -1.90 -2.53
N LEU A 734 -1.39 -2.19 -1.44
CA LEU A 734 -2.18 -1.20 -0.68
C LEU A 734 -1.31 -0.01 -0.23
N ASP A 735 -0.05 -0.26 0.12
CA ASP A 735 0.89 0.79 0.50
C ASP A 735 1.20 1.76 -0.67
N ARG A 736 1.21 1.26 -1.92
CA ARG A 736 1.33 2.11 -3.12
C ARG A 736 0.01 2.77 -3.49
N LEU A 737 -1.12 2.05 -3.37
CA LEU A 737 -2.47 2.59 -3.62
C LEU A 737 -2.73 3.86 -2.80
N ILE A 738 -2.48 3.81 -1.49
CA ILE A 738 -2.67 4.99 -0.63
C ILE A 738 -1.64 6.09 -0.96
N ALA A 739 -0.39 5.74 -1.30
CA ALA A 739 0.61 6.74 -1.67
C ALA A 739 0.21 7.54 -2.93
N VAL A 740 -0.26 6.85 -3.98
CA VAL A 740 -0.79 7.48 -5.20
C VAL A 740 -2.05 8.30 -4.89
N MET A 741 -3.06 7.71 -4.22
CA MET A 741 -4.30 8.43 -3.88
C MET A 741 -4.11 9.64 -2.93
N ARG A 742 -2.93 9.78 -2.30
CA ARG A 742 -2.56 10.93 -1.47
C ARG A 742 -1.53 11.87 -2.12
N GLY A 743 -1.02 11.55 -3.31
CA GLY A 743 0.01 12.33 -3.99
C GLY A 743 1.33 12.42 -3.22
N VAL A 744 1.78 11.31 -2.60
CA VAL A 744 3.03 11.28 -1.80
C VAL A 744 4.10 10.37 -2.40
N ASP A 745 5.31 10.91 -2.53
CA ASP A 745 6.49 10.30 -3.17
C ASP A 745 7.03 9.03 -2.46
N SER A 746 6.57 8.72 -1.23
CA SER A 746 7.02 7.54 -0.49
C SER A 746 5.91 6.86 0.30
N VAL A 747 5.89 5.51 0.22
CA VAL A 747 5.00 4.66 1.01
C VAL A 747 5.22 4.79 2.53
N ARG A 748 6.35 5.39 2.95
CA ARG A 748 6.64 5.66 4.38
C ARG A 748 5.66 6.64 5.00
N ASP A 749 5.03 7.52 4.22
CA ASP A 749 4.10 8.54 4.74
C ASP A 749 2.64 8.05 4.81
N VAL A 750 2.39 6.82 4.35
CA VAL A 750 1.10 6.10 4.48
C VAL A 750 1.20 4.86 5.37
N ILE A 751 2.33 4.71 6.09
CA ILE A 751 2.62 3.62 7.04
C ILE A 751 2.91 4.24 8.43
N ALA A 752 2.33 3.67 9.49
CA ALA A 752 2.44 4.24 10.83
C ALA A 752 3.90 4.23 11.35
N PHE A 753 4.57 3.07 11.31
CA PHE A 753 5.94 2.88 11.80
C PHE A 753 6.82 2.26 10.70
N PRO A 754 7.25 3.05 9.71
CA PRO A 754 8.01 2.57 8.56
C PRO A 754 9.48 2.28 8.92
N LYS A 755 10.10 1.41 8.13
CA LYS A 755 11.54 1.13 8.17
C LYS A 755 12.30 2.09 7.25
N ASN A 756 13.49 2.51 7.69
CA ASN A 756 14.38 3.33 6.87
C ASN A 756 15.02 2.51 5.71
N SER A 757 15.87 3.14 4.89
CA SER A 757 16.56 2.49 3.76
C SER A 757 17.61 1.42 4.15
N LYS A 758 17.78 1.12 5.44
CA LYS A 758 18.62 0.03 5.96
C LYS A 758 17.81 -1.07 6.67
N GLY A 759 16.47 -1.00 6.59
CA GLY A 759 15.56 -1.95 7.26
C GLY A 759 15.29 -1.62 8.73
N ASN A 760 15.85 -0.53 9.27
CA ASN A 760 15.76 -0.23 10.69
C ASN A 760 14.49 0.55 11.03
N ASP A 761 13.84 0.15 12.13
CA ASP A 761 12.84 0.97 12.82
C ASP A 761 13.56 1.94 13.78
N LEU A 762 13.51 3.22 13.46
CA LEU A 762 14.15 4.27 14.25
C LEU A 762 13.36 4.62 15.53
N THR A 763 12.09 4.21 15.63
CA THR A 763 11.22 4.49 16.79
C THR A 763 11.57 3.61 17.99
N VAL A 764 11.87 2.34 17.73
CA VAL A 764 12.15 1.32 18.78
C VAL A 764 13.57 0.76 18.74
N GLY A 765 14.41 1.16 17.76
CA GLY A 765 15.78 0.68 17.63
C GLY A 765 15.89 -0.79 17.17
N SER A 766 15.02 -1.20 16.24
CA SER A 766 15.00 -2.54 15.66
C SER A 766 15.67 -2.53 14.27
N PRO A 767 16.36 -3.60 13.82
CA PRO A 767 16.70 -4.82 14.57
C PRO A 767 17.79 -4.58 15.61
N ARG A 768 17.76 -5.37 16.70
CA ARG A 768 18.75 -5.35 17.78
C ARG A 768 19.62 -6.62 17.76
N LYS A 769 20.90 -6.50 18.12
CA LYS A 769 21.79 -7.67 18.31
C LYS A 769 21.27 -8.56 19.44
N VAL A 770 21.00 -9.83 19.11
CA VAL A 770 20.55 -10.89 20.02
C VAL A 770 21.72 -11.42 20.86
N GLY A 771 21.46 -11.85 22.10
CA GLY A 771 22.47 -12.42 23.00
C GLY A 771 22.77 -13.90 22.73
N GLY A 772 23.98 -14.36 23.03
CA GLY A 772 24.40 -15.75 22.76
C GLY A 772 23.52 -16.82 23.41
N GLN A 773 23.06 -16.61 24.65
CA GLN A 773 22.13 -17.52 25.33
C GLN A 773 20.79 -17.63 24.58
N GLU A 774 20.33 -16.57 23.92
CA GLU A 774 19.07 -16.56 23.18
C GLU A 774 19.22 -17.25 21.82
N LEU A 775 20.31 -17.00 21.10
CA LEU A 775 20.64 -17.75 19.86
C LEU A 775 20.77 -19.26 20.12
N GLY A 776 21.39 -19.65 21.24
CA GLY A 776 21.53 -21.06 21.64
C GLY A 776 20.19 -21.78 21.83
N ARG A 777 19.09 -21.07 22.17
CA ARG A 777 17.73 -21.67 22.27
C ARG A 777 17.15 -22.10 20.92
N TYR A 778 17.76 -21.66 19.82
CA TYR A 778 17.39 -22.02 18.45
C TYR A 778 18.48 -22.88 17.77
N GLY A 779 19.51 -23.30 18.50
CA GLY A 779 20.68 -23.99 17.94
C GLY A 779 21.56 -23.10 17.07
N LEU A 780 21.53 -21.78 17.25
CA LEU A 780 22.27 -20.81 16.45
C LEU A 780 23.48 -20.23 17.19
N CYS A 781 24.51 -19.88 16.42
CA CYS A 781 25.62 -19.02 16.83
C CYS A 781 25.88 -17.98 15.73
N VAL A 782 26.47 -16.82 16.09
CA VAL A 782 26.98 -15.88 15.08
C VAL A 782 28.35 -16.40 14.62
N ALA A 783 28.53 -16.62 13.32
CA ALA A 783 29.82 -17.03 12.78
C ALA A 783 30.89 -15.95 13.01
N GLU A 784 32.07 -16.36 13.50
CA GLU A 784 33.15 -15.43 13.78
C GLU A 784 33.93 -15.07 12.50
N GLY A 785 33.92 -13.78 12.14
CA GLY A 785 35.04 -13.17 11.42
C GLY A 785 35.19 -13.42 9.91
N ARG A 786 34.24 -14.03 9.18
CA ARG A 786 34.30 -14.12 7.71
C ARG A 786 33.04 -13.62 7.00
N ARG A 787 33.12 -12.43 6.41
CA ARG A 787 32.19 -11.96 5.37
C ARG A 787 32.77 -12.26 3.99
N GLY A 788 32.05 -13.02 3.17
CA GLY A 788 32.32 -13.16 1.74
C GLY A 788 33.36 -14.22 1.35
N LYS A 789 32.99 -15.51 1.50
CA LYS A 789 33.31 -16.64 0.59
C LYS A 789 32.49 -17.85 1.01
N ASN A 790 32.07 -18.68 0.06
CA ASN A 790 31.21 -19.83 0.32
C ASN A 790 31.93 -20.84 1.22
N VAL A 791 31.24 -21.34 2.24
CA VAL A 791 31.72 -22.44 3.09
C VAL A 791 30.90 -23.67 2.75
N VAL A 792 31.51 -24.62 2.04
CA VAL A 792 31.00 -25.98 1.96
C VAL A 792 31.20 -26.63 3.33
N VAL A 793 30.10 -27.06 3.96
CA VAL A 793 30.16 -27.78 5.23
C VAL A 793 30.20 -29.27 4.91
N GLU A 794 31.40 -29.83 4.79
CA GLU A 794 31.56 -31.29 4.72
C GLU A 794 31.08 -31.92 6.02
N ARG A 795 30.22 -32.94 5.88
CA ARG A 795 29.63 -33.66 6.99
C ARG A 795 30.56 -34.79 7.41
N VAL A 796 31.48 -34.50 8.33
CA VAL A 796 32.30 -35.55 8.97
C VAL A 796 31.40 -36.44 9.84
N GLU A 797 30.92 -37.53 9.25
CA GLU A 797 30.28 -38.61 10.01
C GLU A 797 31.38 -39.32 10.81
N ARG A 798 31.29 -39.26 12.15
CA ARG A 798 32.15 -40.03 13.04
C ARG A 798 31.48 -41.36 13.32
N GLU A 799 32.03 -42.43 12.72
CA GLU A 799 31.88 -43.77 13.28
C GLU A 799 32.45 -43.79 14.71
N GLY A 800 31.84 -44.58 15.59
CA GLY A 800 32.15 -44.59 17.01
C GLY A 800 32.78 -45.90 17.46
N GLU A 801 34.04 -45.82 17.91
CA GLU A 801 34.65 -46.77 18.84
C GLU A 801 35.15 -46.01 20.09
N GLY A 802 35.40 -46.74 21.18
CA GLY A 802 35.32 -46.17 22.53
C GLY A 802 36.61 -46.11 23.35
N ASP A 803 36.38 -45.95 24.66
CA ASP A 803 37.30 -46.06 25.79
C ASP A 803 38.44 -45.03 25.97
N GLY A 804 38.74 -44.73 27.25
CA GLY A 804 40.11 -44.45 27.69
C GLY A 804 40.50 -43.01 28.05
N HIS A 805 40.08 -42.55 29.23
CA HIS A 805 40.78 -41.61 30.14
C HIS A 805 41.29 -40.21 29.65
N GLY A 806 41.26 -39.27 30.60
CA GLY A 806 42.52 -38.63 31.02
C GLY A 806 42.81 -37.21 30.52
N ASP A 807 42.65 -36.27 31.45
CA ASP A 807 43.39 -34.99 31.53
C ASP A 807 43.25 -33.98 30.38
N ALA A 808 43.81 -32.79 30.59
CA ALA A 808 43.62 -31.61 29.76
C ALA A 808 44.94 -30.90 29.52
N GLU A 809 45.16 -30.36 28.31
CA GLU A 809 46.10 -29.24 28.14
C GLU A 809 45.85 -28.39 26.87
N ALA A 810 46.71 -27.39 26.69
CA ALA A 810 46.51 -26.17 25.91
C ALA A 810 46.26 -26.32 24.39
N MET A 811 45.56 -25.33 23.83
CA MET A 811 45.64 -25.01 22.40
C MET A 811 47.05 -24.53 22.03
N VAL A 812 47.57 -25.03 20.91
CA VAL A 812 48.73 -24.46 20.21
C VAL A 812 48.40 -24.33 18.73
N GLU A 813 48.24 -23.12 18.24
CA GLU A 813 48.04 -22.87 16.81
C GLU A 813 49.33 -23.12 16.01
N ARG A 814 49.19 -23.71 14.82
CA ARG A 814 50.18 -23.62 13.74
C ARG A 814 49.43 -23.48 12.41
N PRO A 815 49.80 -22.53 11.53
CA PRO A 815 49.23 -22.46 10.20
C PRO A 815 49.77 -23.61 9.32
N LEU A 816 48.89 -24.22 8.53
CA LEU A 816 49.28 -25.08 7.41
C LEU A 816 49.09 -24.33 6.08
N SER A 817 49.99 -24.61 5.14
CA SER A 817 50.11 -23.94 3.85
C SER A 817 49.03 -24.35 2.84
N GLU A 818 48.70 -23.44 1.93
CA GLU A 818 47.91 -23.74 0.74
C GLU A 818 48.64 -24.74 -0.18
N PRO A 819 47.90 -25.62 -0.87
CA PRO A 819 48.24 -26.09 -2.20
C PRO A 819 47.31 -25.48 -3.26
N GLU A 820 47.82 -25.36 -4.48
CA GLU A 820 47.14 -24.71 -5.60
C GLU A 820 46.10 -25.60 -6.30
N GLY A 821 45.07 -24.98 -6.88
CA GLY A 821 44.59 -25.39 -8.20
C GLY A 821 43.12 -25.74 -8.40
N LEU A 822 42.68 -25.42 -9.63
CA LEU A 822 41.64 -26.05 -10.45
C LEU A 822 40.15 -25.66 -10.22
N TRP A 823 39.63 -25.05 -11.30
CA TRP A 823 38.25 -24.75 -11.68
C TRP A 823 37.52 -23.59 -10.97
N ARG A 824 36.74 -22.86 -11.79
CA ARG A 824 35.92 -21.69 -11.49
C ARG A 824 34.49 -21.98 -11.95
#